data_AF-A0A965Z9D6-F1
#
_entry.id   AF-A0A965Z9D6-F1
#
_cell.length_a   1.000
_cell.length_b   1.000
_cell.length_c   1.000
_cell.angle_alpha   90.00
_cell.angle_beta   90.00
_cell.angle_gamma   90.00
#
_symmetry.space_group_name_H-M   'P 1'
#
loop_
_entity.id
_entity.type
_entity.pdbx_description
1 polymer ?
#
loop_
_entity_poly.entity_id
_entity_poly.type
_entity_poly.pdbx_seq_one_letter_code
_entity_poly.pdbx_strand_id
1 'polypeptide(L)'
;MLIKNKTAYLACGFGIVLLDIVDKEIKDTWIIGPEASYLNVCDITFNATDNHFYAATALGVFRADAASPNLADYNEWEKITFLPVVNGKYNAIQAFEGKVFTNLSTPEYSKDTLYILQGDHWEYFDLTITSDLKNLRVSRGELIIAYSLKFKALDKHLSEIISIYSLGEGMTPTPMDGIADAHGNYWIADAQYGLIYSKDPWNHTFYVPNGPDAPLSFAVTSSDRTVWVASGGYNQSWAPLNNKGLIYYFDEEQWNSLNLRNFPAFDTLRDISSIAIDPSDPQHIFIGSFGYGLHEMRNGEIIASYGAENSPLYPPTGYPGNRVRISGLNYDNSNNLWVSVSLGGDALTVRKPNGEWVELGLPTYANGTEVAGITIDLQGQKWIRMREANAVLVFNDNNTLDDTSDDRIIKLSSAANNGAIPGDLLLSLACDLDGEIWLGTNQGIGVIYNPENIFQGGSFDAQQILVEYDGHTRPLLETESVTAIAVDGANRKWIGTDKAGVFLLSADGITELAHYTEDNSPLISNTITAITINDRGEVFFGTANGIVSFLGTATPGKPVYKDVYAYPNPVRPGYEGTIAITGLIQNAYVKITDVSGNMVYSTRAEGGQAVWDGKTMHGDKVDTGVYLVFISDNTAEQTMVTKIMVFK
;
A
#
# COMPACT_ATOMS: atom_id res chain seq x y z
N MET A 1 17.57 14.60 -20.50
CA MET A 1 18.98 14.16 -20.25
C MET A 1 19.64 13.91 -21.59
N LEU A 2 20.80 14.53 -21.82
CA LEU A 2 21.61 14.32 -23.01
C LEU A 2 22.84 13.48 -22.67
N ILE A 3 23.20 12.50 -23.49
CA ILE A 3 24.45 11.76 -23.36
C ILE A 3 25.33 12.07 -24.57
N LYS A 4 26.55 12.55 -24.32
CA LYS A 4 27.56 12.79 -25.36
C LYS A 4 28.89 12.21 -24.90
N ASN A 5 29.41 11.25 -25.66
CA ASN A 5 30.59 10.45 -25.29
C ASN A 5 30.43 9.76 -23.93
N LYS A 6 31.26 10.13 -22.94
CA LYS A 6 31.24 9.59 -21.57
C LYS A 6 30.57 10.54 -20.58
N THR A 7 29.93 11.61 -21.05
CA THR A 7 29.31 12.61 -20.18
C THR A 7 27.80 12.62 -20.36
N ALA A 8 27.07 12.53 -19.25
CA ALA A 8 25.65 12.82 -19.18
C ALA A 8 25.45 14.26 -18.71
N TYR A 9 24.62 15.00 -19.44
CA TYR A 9 24.21 16.37 -19.15
C TYR A 9 22.80 16.32 -18.58
N LEU A 10 22.68 16.66 -17.30
CA LEU A 10 21.46 16.57 -16.51
C LEU A 10 20.87 17.99 -16.39
N ALA A 11 19.69 18.21 -16.98
CA ALA A 11 18.93 19.42 -16.76
C ALA A 11 18.31 19.38 -15.35
N CYS A 12 18.51 20.45 -14.57
CA CYS A 12 18.11 20.51 -13.16
C CYS A 12 17.37 21.83 -12.85
N GLY A 13 16.69 21.86 -11.71
CA GLY A 13 15.95 23.04 -11.23
C GLY A 13 16.81 24.29 -10.98
N PHE A 14 18.13 24.16 -11.03
CA PHE A 14 19.09 25.24 -10.76
C PHE A 14 20.12 25.46 -11.88
N GLY A 15 20.20 24.57 -12.89
CA GLY A 15 21.25 24.62 -13.91
C GLY A 15 21.42 23.28 -14.63
N ILE A 16 22.62 23.02 -15.14
CA ILE A 16 22.97 21.78 -15.85
C ILE A 16 24.13 21.10 -15.12
N VAL A 17 23.99 19.81 -14.78
CA VAL A 17 25.04 19.02 -14.11
C VAL A 17 25.69 18.07 -15.11
N LEU A 18 27.01 18.02 -15.13
CA LEU A 18 27.77 17.10 -15.97
C LEU A 18 28.25 15.92 -15.11
N LEU A 19 27.75 14.73 -15.43
CA LEU A 19 28.15 13.47 -14.79
C LEU A 19 29.10 12.73 -15.73
N ASP A 20 30.31 12.42 -15.26
CA ASP A 20 31.13 11.42 -15.94
C ASP A 20 30.56 10.03 -15.62
N ILE A 21 30.04 9.36 -16.65
CA ILE A 21 29.35 8.07 -16.47
C ILE A 21 30.32 6.91 -16.26
N VAL A 22 31.61 7.09 -16.57
CA VAL A 22 32.65 6.08 -16.38
C VAL A 22 33.21 6.19 -14.97
N ASP A 23 33.59 7.39 -14.56
CA ASP A 23 34.20 7.63 -13.25
C ASP A 23 33.14 7.82 -12.13
N LYS A 24 31.86 7.96 -12.50
CA LYS A 24 30.70 8.15 -11.61
C LYS A 24 30.82 9.37 -10.71
N GLU A 25 31.39 10.45 -11.23
CA GLU A 25 31.59 11.71 -10.51
C GLU A 25 30.96 12.89 -11.23
N ILE A 26 30.60 13.92 -10.45
CA ILE A 26 30.18 15.20 -11.01
C ILE A 26 31.41 15.90 -11.55
N LYS A 27 31.50 15.97 -12.88
CA LYS A 27 32.60 16.58 -13.61
C LYS A 27 32.54 18.10 -13.57
N ASP A 28 31.34 18.66 -13.68
CA ASP A 28 31.11 20.10 -13.73
C ASP A 28 29.64 20.44 -13.41
N THR A 29 29.36 21.72 -13.16
CA THR A 29 27.99 22.25 -13.00
C THR A 29 27.89 23.62 -13.65
N TRP A 30 26.99 23.76 -14.62
CA TRP A 30 26.76 24.99 -15.36
C TRP A 30 25.56 25.74 -14.80
N ILE A 31 25.82 26.91 -14.21
CA ILE A 31 24.77 27.81 -13.72
C ILE A 31 24.54 28.88 -14.79
N ILE A 32 23.54 28.64 -15.63
CA ILE A 32 23.34 29.39 -16.89
C ILE A 32 22.34 30.54 -16.77
N GLY A 33 21.78 30.78 -15.58
CA GLY A 33 20.83 31.86 -15.37
C GLY A 33 21.51 33.23 -15.47
N PRO A 34 20.77 34.29 -15.84
CA PRO A 34 21.29 35.65 -15.86
C PRO A 34 21.96 36.01 -14.54
N GLU A 35 23.13 36.65 -14.58
CA GLU A 35 23.90 37.02 -13.40
C GLU A 35 24.27 35.82 -12.50
N ALA A 36 24.51 34.65 -13.11
CA ALA A 36 24.78 33.38 -12.43
C ALA A 36 23.69 32.94 -11.44
N SER A 37 22.43 33.32 -11.71
CA SER A 37 21.29 32.87 -10.91
C SER A 37 20.89 31.42 -11.21
N TYR A 38 20.24 30.78 -10.24
CA TYR A 38 19.64 29.45 -10.46
C TYR A 38 18.47 29.56 -11.42
N LEU A 39 18.55 28.78 -12.50
CA LEU A 39 17.53 28.71 -13.53
C LEU A 39 17.04 27.28 -13.67
N ASN A 40 15.73 27.09 -13.65
CA ASN A 40 15.13 25.79 -13.93
C ASN A 40 15.30 25.46 -15.42
N VAL A 41 16.24 24.56 -15.69
CA VAL A 41 16.47 23.98 -17.02
C VAL A 41 15.61 22.74 -17.13
N CYS A 42 14.66 22.76 -18.05
CA CYS A 42 13.71 21.67 -18.26
C CYS A 42 14.32 20.56 -19.12
N ASP A 43 15.10 20.93 -20.14
CA ASP A 43 15.73 19.98 -21.06
C ASP A 43 16.94 20.59 -21.79
N ILE A 44 17.80 19.73 -22.33
CA ILE A 44 19.03 20.13 -23.04
C ILE A 44 19.30 19.21 -24.23
N THR A 45 19.74 19.80 -25.34
CA THR A 45 20.22 19.09 -26.52
C THR A 45 21.53 19.69 -27.05
N PHE A 46 22.23 18.92 -27.87
CA PHE A 46 23.38 19.37 -28.63
C PHE A 46 23.09 19.24 -30.13
N ASN A 47 23.27 20.32 -30.89
CA ASN A 47 23.14 20.31 -32.34
C ASN A 47 24.53 20.24 -32.97
N ALA A 48 24.84 19.14 -33.66
CA ALA A 48 26.15 18.93 -34.25
C ALA A 48 26.40 19.82 -35.49
N THR A 49 25.34 20.31 -36.14
CA THR A 49 25.44 21.09 -37.38
C THR A 49 25.96 22.51 -37.13
N ASP A 50 25.52 23.15 -36.05
CA ASP A 50 25.98 24.48 -35.65
C ASP A 50 26.98 24.44 -34.48
N ASN A 51 27.26 23.26 -33.92
CA ASN A 51 28.10 23.03 -32.75
C ASN A 51 27.61 23.75 -31.47
N HIS A 52 26.30 23.91 -31.27
CA HIS A 52 25.76 24.55 -30.07
C HIS A 52 25.05 23.56 -29.13
N PHE A 53 25.15 23.85 -27.83
CA PHE A 53 24.18 23.37 -26.84
C PHE A 53 22.97 24.29 -26.85
N TYR A 54 21.79 23.70 -26.66
CA TYR A 54 20.53 24.42 -26.49
C TYR A 54 19.83 23.91 -25.22
N ALA A 55 19.36 24.82 -24.39
CA ALA A 55 18.68 24.54 -23.13
C ALA A 55 17.28 25.17 -23.13
N ALA A 56 16.25 24.35 -22.99
CA ALA A 56 14.88 24.80 -22.74
C ALA A 56 14.71 25.08 -21.24
N THR A 57 14.18 26.25 -20.91
CA THR A 57 14.12 26.72 -19.52
C THR A 57 12.76 27.33 -19.18
N ALA A 58 12.55 27.59 -17.89
CA ALA A 58 11.38 28.34 -17.43
C ALA A 58 11.30 29.79 -17.94
N LEU A 59 12.40 30.35 -18.48
CA LEU A 59 12.48 31.75 -18.91
C LEU A 59 12.83 31.93 -20.40
N GLY A 60 12.75 30.89 -21.22
CA GLY A 60 13.10 30.94 -22.64
C GLY A 60 14.06 29.81 -23.04
N VAL A 61 14.64 29.92 -24.24
CA VAL A 61 15.71 29.01 -24.69
C VAL A 61 17.04 29.73 -24.63
N PHE A 62 18.05 29.07 -24.09
CA PHE A 62 19.44 29.53 -24.06
C PHE A 62 20.29 28.65 -24.97
N ARG A 63 21.34 29.20 -25.56
CA ARG A 63 22.33 28.44 -26.32
C ARG A 63 23.76 28.85 -25.99
N ALA A 64 24.70 27.95 -26.18
CA ALA A 64 26.13 28.22 -26.04
C ALA A 64 26.92 27.43 -27.08
N ASP A 65 28.02 28.01 -27.59
CA ASP A 65 28.94 27.30 -28.48
C ASP A 65 29.65 26.21 -27.68
N ALA A 66 29.55 24.96 -28.13
CA ALA A 66 30.19 23.83 -27.47
C ALA A 66 31.73 23.88 -27.50
N ALA A 67 32.32 24.76 -28.32
CA ALA A 67 33.74 25.05 -28.34
C ALA A 67 34.17 26.13 -27.31
N SER A 68 33.21 26.74 -26.60
CA SER A 68 33.52 27.72 -25.55
C SER A 68 34.44 27.12 -24.48
N PRO A 69 35.48 27.84 -24.04
CA PRO A 69 36.47 27.31 -23.10
C PRO A 69 35.92 27.08 -21.69
N ASN A 70 34.80 27.73 -21.32
CA ASN A 70 34.24 27.64 -19.98
C ASN A 70 32.70 27.75 -19.97
N LEU A 71 32.02 26.66 -20.35
CA LEU A 71 30.55 26.60 -20.35
C LEU A 71 29.90 26.72 -18.96
N ALA A 72 30.69 26.70 -17.88
CA ALA A 72 30.20 27.01 -16.54
C ALA A 72 30.01 28.52 -16.30
N ASP A 73 30.63 29.39 -17.11
CA ASP A 73 30.39 30.83 -17.09
C ASP A 73 29.07 31.16 -17.79
N TYR A 74 28.14 31.79 -17.07
CA TYR A 74 26.84 32.17 -17.62
C TYR A 74 26.96 33.15 -18.80
N ASN A 75 28.06 33.89 -18.94
CA ASN A 75 28.28 34.80 -20.06
C ASN A 75 28.47 34.08 -21.40
N GLU A 76 28.80 32.78 -21.38
CA GLU A 76 28.91 31.95 -22.58
C GLU A 76 27.54 31.47 -23.09
N TRP A 77 26.48 31.72 -22.33
CA TRP A 77 25.11 31.35 -22.66
C TRP A 77 24.30 32.55 -23.13
N GLU A 78 23.88 32.52 -24.38
CA GLU A 78 23.01 33.53 -24.98
C GLU A 78 21.55 33.11 -24.89
N LYS A 79 20.70 33.99 -24.36
CA LYS A 79 19.25 33.84 -24.47
C LYS A 79 18.79 34.13 -25.91
N ILE A 80 18.04 33.20 -26.50
CA ILE A 80 17.47 33.38 -27.84
C ILE A 80 16.32 34.40 -27.77
N THR A 81 16.50 35.54 -28.47
CA THR A 81 15.56 36.67 -28.45
C THR A 81 14.62 36.73 -29.67
N PHE A 82 14.78 35.82 -30.62
CA PHE A 82 14.01 35.75 -31.87
C PHE A 82 13.08 34.53 -31.93
N LEU A 83 12.73 33.97 -30.76
CA LEU A 83 11.62 33.04 -30.62
C LEU A 83 10.28 33.79 -30.72
N PRO A 84 9.20 33.16 -31.22
CA PRO A 84 7.86 33.77 -31.21
C PRO A 84 7.40 34.21 -29.81
N VAL A 85 7.79 33.48 -28.76
CA VAL A 85 7.54 33.84 -27.35
C VAL A 85 8.85 33.80 -26.56
N VAL A 86 9.56 34.93 -26.49
CA VAL A 86 10.93 35.03 -25.95
C VAL A 86 11.07 34.63 -24.47
N ASN A 87 10.09 34.99 -23.64
CA ASN A 87 10.12 34.75 -22.19
C ASN A 87 9.19 33.60 -21.76
N GLY A 88 8.80 32.74 -22.71
CA GLY A 88 7.93 31.60 -22.44
C GLY A 88 8.63 30.49 -21.64
N LYS A 89 7.83 29.60 -21.04
CA LYS A 89 8.33 28.36 -20.44
C LYS A 89 8.49 27.32 -21.54
N TYR A 90 9.72 26.88 -21.77
CA TYR A 90 10.01 25.78 -22.69
C TYR A 90 10.36 24.53 -21.89
N ASN A 91 9.68 23.42 -22.15
CA ASN A 91 9.78 22.20 -21.33
C ASN A 91 10.52 21.04 -21.99
N ALA A 92 10.73 21.06 -23.31
CA ALA A 92 11.43 20.01 -24.06
C ALA A 92 12.22 20.63 -25.21
N ILE A 93 13.40 20.09 -25.52
CA ILE A 93 14.23 20.56 -26.64
C ILE A 93 15.06 19.42 -27.23
N GLN A 94 15.03 19.27 -28.55
CA GLN A 94 15.71 18.15 -29.22
C GLN A 94 16.29 18.57 -30.57
N ALA A 95 17.56 18.24 -30.80
CA ALA A 95 18.20 18.38 -32.11
C ALA A 95 17.95 17.13 -32.96
N PHE A 96 17.59 17.32 -34.23
CA PHE A 96 17.34 16.23 -35.18
C PHE A 96 17.59 16.70 -36.62
N GLU A 97 18.38 15.95 -37.39
CA GLU A 97 18.73 16.26 -38.79
C GLU A 97 19.20 17.71 -39.01
N GLY A 98 20.01 18.22 -38.07
CA GLY A 98 20.56 19.59 -38.10
C GLY A 98 19.59 20.71 -37.73
N LYS A 99 18.35 20.37 -37.37
CA LYS A 99 17.32 21.29 -36.88
C LYS A 99 17.18 21.16 -35.36
N VAL A 100 16.62 22.18 -34.71
CA VAL A 100 16.31 22.15 -33.27
C VAL A 100 14.82 22.34 -33.05
N PHE A 101 14.21 21.45 -32.29
CA PHE A 101 12.79 21.47 -31.94
C PHE A 101 12.65 21.88 -30.48
N THR A 102 11.69 22.74 -30.15
CA THR A 102 11.42 23.13 -28.76
C THR A 102 9.93 23.33 -28.51
N ASN A 103 9.44 22.93 -27.35
CA ASN A 103 8.03 23.07 -27.00
C ASN A 103 7.81 24.23 -26.03
N LEU A 104 6.97 25.19 -26.44
CA LEU A 104 6.42 26.20 -25.55
C LEU A 104 5.27 25.56 -24.76
N SER A 105 5.47 25.41 -23.45
CA SER A 105 4.48 24.87 -22.54
C SER A 105 3.61 25.97 -21.96
N THR A 106 2.30 25.76 -21.95
CA THR A 106 1.35 26.71 -21.39
C THR A 106 0.56 26.11 -20.22
N PRO A 107 0.04 26.92 -19.29
CA PRO A 107 -0.82 26.42 -18.22
C PRO A 107 -2.19 25.90 -18.71
N GLU A 108 -2.60 26.28 -19.92
CA GLU A 108 -3.87 25.88 -20.51
C GLU A 108 -3.77 24.48 -21.12
N TYR A 109 -4.76 23.63 -20.82
CA TYR A 109 -4.81 22.28 -21.35
C TYR A 109 -4.83 22.27 -22.89
N SER A 110 -3.97 21.46 -23.50
CA SER A 110 -3.88 21.26 -24.95
C SER A 110 -3.53 22.52 -25.74
N LYS A 111 -2.71 23.41 -25.18
CA LYS A 111 -2.28 24.67 -25.82
C LYS A 111 -0.77 24.80 -26.04
N ASP A 112 -0.03 23.73 -25.77
CA ASP A 112 1.40 23.65 -26.07
C ASP A 112 1.68 23.86 -27.57
N THR A 113 2.82 24.49 -27.87
CA THR A 113 3.21 24.82 -29.24
C THR A 113 4.64 24.35 -29.52
N LEU A 114 4.80 23.50 -30.54
CA LEU A 114 6.10 23.00 -30.98
C LEU A 114 6.68 23.91 -32.07
N TYR A 115 7.87 24.42 -31.82
CA TYR A 115 8.64 25.23 -32.77
C TYR A 115 9.83 24.45 -33.32
N ILE A 116 10.26 24.83 -34.52
CA ILE A 116 11.45 24.30 -35.18
C ILE A 116 12.36 25.46 -35.62
N LEU A 117 13.66 25.31 -35.36
CA LEU A 117 14.71 26.16 -35.87
C LEU A 117 15.20 25.58 -37.20
N GLN A 118 14.94 26.30 -38.30
CA GLN A 118 15.43 25.97 -39.63
C GLN A 118 16.27 27.12 -40.18
N GLY A 119 17.57 26.89 -40.36
CA GLY A 119 18.51 27.98 -40.63
C GLY A 119 18.60 28.91 -39.41
N ASP A 120 18.19 30.15 -39.60
CA ASP A 120 18.34 31.27 -38.67
C ASP A 120 17.00 31.83 -38.14
N HIS A 121 15.88 31.14 -38.38
CA HIS A 121 14.56 31.54 -37.87
C HIS A 121 13.80 30.37 -37.21
N TRP A 122 13.00 30.72 -36.19
CA TRP A 122 12.06 29.81 -35.55
C TRP A 122 10.68 29.92 -36.18
N GLU A 123 10.08 28.79 -36.51
CA GLU A 123 8.73 28.72 -37.05
C GLU A 123 7.90 27.62 -36.37
N TYR A 124 6.58 27.66 -36.57
CA TYR A 124 5.68 26.63 -36.07
C TYR A 124 5.96 25.30 -36.79
N PHE A 125 6.18 24.24 -36.03
CA PHE A 125 6.38 22.91 -36.61
C PHE A 125 5.06 22.20 -36.91
N ASP A 126 4.14 22.17 -35.95
CA ASP A 126 2.85 21.50 -36.09
C ASP A 126 1.74 22.37 -35.47
N LEU A 127 0.88 22.93 -36.32
CA LEU A 127 -0.29 23.72 -35.90
C LEU A 127 -1.48 22.84 -35.49
N THR A 128 -1.37 21.52 -35.64
CA THR A 128 -2.43 20.54 -35.33
C THR A 128 -2.27 19.90 -33.96
N ILE A 129 -1.35 20.40 -33.11
CA ILE A 129 -1.18 19.92 -31.74
C ILE A 129 -2.47 20.14 -30.96
N THR A 130 -3.07 19.03 -30.52
CA THR A 130 -4.32 19.01 -29.75
C THR A 130 -4.13 18.53 -28.30
N SER A 131 -2.89 18.37 -27.84
CA SER A 131 -2.57 17.88 -26.49
C SER A 131 -1.17 18.29 -26.04
N ASP A 132 -0.96 18.44 -24.73
CA ASP A 132 0.33 18.84 -24.16
C ASP A 132 1.46 17.91 -24.57
N LEU A 133 2.64 18.45 -24.80
CA LEU A 133 3.83 17.67 -25.12
C LEU A 133 4.50 17.20 -23.82
N LYS A 134 4.74 15.88 -23.74
CA LYS A 134 5.41 15.24 -22.61
C LYS A 134 6.90 15.06 -22.87
N ASN A 135 7.29 14.70 -24.09
CA ASN A 135 8.70 14.46 -24.42
C ASN A 135 9.02 14.58 -25.92
N LEU A 136 10.26 14.94 -26.21
CA LEU A 136 10.90 14.91 -27.53
C LEU A 136 12.16 14.06 -27.43
N ARG A 137 12.32 13.09 -28.33
CA ARG A 137 13.51 12.24 -28.35
C ARG A 137 13.91 11.89 -29.77
N VAL A 138 15.21 11.78 -30.01
CA VAL A 138 15.73 11.07 -31.18
C VAL A 138 16.07 9.63 -30.82
N SER A 139 15.52 8.68 -31.57
CA SER A 139 15.84 7.26 -31.43
C SER A 139 15.99 6.64 -32.81
N ARG A 140 17.11 5.94 -33.06
CA ARG A 140 17.38 5.24 -34.33
C ARG A 140 17.20 6.06 -35.61
N GLY A 141 17.45 7.37 -35.54
CA GLY A 141 17.30 8.27 -36.71
C GLY A 141 15.87 8.73 -36.95
N GLU A 142 14.99 8.57 -35.97
CA GLU A 142 13.61 9.05 -35.98
C GLU A 142 13.42 10.09 -34.87
N LEU A 143 12.60 11.11 -35.13
CA LEU A 143 12.12 12.04 -34.12
C LEU A 143 10.83 11.51 -33.53
N ILE A 144 10.89 11.14 -32.25
CA ILE A 144 9.76 10.67 -31.45
C ILE A 144 9.18 11.83 -30.66
N ILE A 145 7.87 11.96 -30.71
CA ILE A 145 7.09 12.97 -29.99
C ILE A 145 6.01 12.27 -29.17
N ALA A 146 6.08 12.43 -27.86
CA ALA A 146 5.08 11.94 -26.92
C ALA A 146 4.21 13.12 -26.46
N TYR A 147 2.92 13.03 -26.74
CA TYR A 147 1.89 13.97 -26.28
C TYR A 147 0.96 13.31 -25.25
N SER A 148 0.20 14.09 -24.47
CA SER A 148 -0.72 13.54 -23.45
C SER A 148 -1.71 12.50 -23.97
N LEU A 149 -2.07 12.50 -25.25
CA LEU A 149 -3.07 11.58 -25.83
C LEU A 149 -2.60 10.87 -27.12
N LYS A 150 -1.33 11.05 -27.50
CA LYS A 150 -0.82 10.58 -28.79
C LYS A 150 0.68 10.35 -28.77
N PHE A 151 1.11 9.25 -29.36
CA PHE A 151 2.51 8.99 -29.70
C PHE A 151 2.71 9.17 -31.21
N LYS A 152 3.80 9.84 -31.61
CA LYS A 152 4.12 10.08 -33.03
C LYS A 152 5.62 9.86 -33.27
N ALA A 153 5.97 9.23 -34.39
CA ALA A 153 7.35 9.16 -34.87
C ALA A 153 7.45 9.69 -36.30
N LEU A 154 8.55 10.40 -36.56
CA LEU A 154 8.84 11.05 -37.83
C LEU A 154 10.19 10.60 -38.37
N ASP A 155 10.28 10.43 -39.69
CA ASP A 155 11.54 10.13 -40.36
C ASP A 155 12.45 11.37 -40.47
N LYS A 156 13.64 11.18 -41.04
CA LYS A 156 14.61 12.26 -41.30
C LYS A 156 14.09 13.38 -42.22
N HIS A 157 13.03 13.12 -42.99
CA HIS A 157 12.37 14.09 -43.85
C HIS A 157 11.17 14.75 -43.15
N LEU A 158 10.96 14.45 -41.86
CA LEU A 158 9.83 14.90 -41.04
C LEU A 158 8.48 14.36 -41.53
N SER A 159 8.50 13.25 -42.27
CA SER A 159 7.30 12.52 -42.69
C SER A 159 6.85 11.58 -41.57
N GLU A 160 5.53 11.49 -41.35
CA GLU A 160 4.97 10.62 -40.31
C GLU A 160 5.20 9.14 -40.65
N ILE A 161 5.90 8.44 -39.76
CA ILE A 161 6.07 6.98 -39.82
C ILE A 161 4.90 6.30 -39.12
N ILE A 162 4.58 6.80 -37.91
CA ILE A 162 3.53 6.24 -37.07
C ILE A 162 2.84 7.33 -36.25
N SER A 163 1.55 7.16 -36.01
CA SER A 163 0.75 7.95 -35.07
C SER A 163 -0.21 7.03 -34.33
N ILE A 164 -0.04 6.92 -33.01
CA ILE A 164 -0.87 6.10 -32.13
C ILE A 164 -1.67 7.04 -31.22
N TYR A 165 -2.97 7.10 -31.42
CA TYR A 165 -3.93 7.91 -30.65
C TYR A 165 -5.05 7.05 -30.02
N SER A 166 -5.02 5.75 -30.28
CA SER A 166 -5.88 4.74 -29.66
C SER A 166 -5.08 3.45 -29.56
N LEU A 167 -5.34 2.66 -28.51
CA LEU A 167 -4.73 1.35 -28.28
C LEU A 167 -5.73 0.20 -28.54
N GLY A 168 -6.87 0.50 -29.18
CA GLY A 168 -8.00 -0.42 -29.35
C GLY A 168 -9.03 -0.32 -28.22
N GLU A 169 -10.24 -0.84 -28.44
CA GLU A 169 -11.29 -1.02 -27.41
C GLU A 169 -11.64 0.22 -26.57
N GLY A 170 -11.51 1.42 -27.14
CA GLY A 170 -11.76 2.68 -26.43
C GLY A 170 -10.63 3.13 -25.49
N MET A 171 -9.49 2.44 -25.49
CA MET A 171 -8.29 2.82 -24.77
C MET A 171 -7.56 3.95 -25.53
N THR A 172 -7.26 5.03 -24.82
CA THR A 172 -6.46 6.17 -25.32
C THR A 172 -5.11 6.16 -24.62
N PRO A 173 -3.97 6.22 -25.34
CA PRO A 173 -2.65 6.21 -24.73
C PRO A 173 -2.36 7.52 -23.99
N THR A 174 -1.52 7.44 -22.97
CA THR A 174 -0.95 8.57 -22.21
C THR A 174 0.60 8.47 -22.22
N PRO A 175 1.24 8.60 -23.40
CA PRO A 175 2.66 8.36 -23.54
C PRO A 175 3.48 9.47 -22.88
N MET A 176 4.50 9.06 -22.14
CA MET A 176 5.45 9.92 -21.45
C MET A 176 6.83 9.93 -22.13
N ASP A 177 7.18 8.84 -22.82
CA ASP A 177 8.41 8.70 -23.59
C ASP A 177 8.28 7.52 -24.58
N GLY A 178 9.21 7.39 -25.52
CA GLY A 178 9.34 6.16 -26.29
C GLY A 178 10.62 6.08 -27.11
N ILE A 179 10.89 4.88 -27.62
CA ILE A 179 12.04 4.55 -28.47
C ILE A 179 11.64 3.61 -29.60
N ALA A 180 12.41 3.64 -30.68
CA ALA A 180 12.35 2.66 -31.74
C ALA A 180 13.35 1.52 -31.51
N ASP A 181 12.97 0.29 -31.82
CA ASP A 181 13.83 -0.90 -31.79
C ASP A 181 14.51 -1.19 -33.14
N ALA A 182 15.34 -2.24 -33.19
CA ALA A 182 16.11 -2.57 -34.39
C ALA A 182 15.28 -3.03 -35.59
N HIS A 183 14.01 -3.34 -35.37
CA HIS A 183 13.09 -3.85 -36.36
C HIS A 183 12.06 -2.79 -36.79
N GLY A 184 12.16 -1.56 -36.26
CA GLY A 184 11.22 -0.47 -36.56
C GLY A 184 9.93 -0.51 -35.73
N ASN A 185 9.90 -1.28 -34.64
CA ASN A 185 8.79 -1.26 -33.68
C ASN A 185 9.08 -0.26 -32.56
N TYR A 186 8.03 0.12 -31.83
CA TYR A 186 8.10 1.16 -30.82
C TYR A 186 7.88 0.61 -29.42
N TRP A 187 8.72 1.04 -28.48
CA TRP A 187 8.53 0.87 -27.05
C TRP A 187 8.13 2.20 -26.45
N ILE A 188 6.94 2.27 -25.86
CA ILE A 188 6.30 3.49 -25.38
C ILE A 188 6.10 3.34 -23.89
N ALA A 189 6.69 4.25 -23.11
CA ALA A 189 6.41 4.36 -21.69
C ALA A 189 5.11 5.15 -21.52
N ASP A 190 4.04 4.48 -21.14
CA ASP A 190 2.70 5.04 -20.98
C ASP A 190 2.34 5.18 -19.50
N ALA A 191 1.80 6.35 -19.12
CA ALA A 191 1.43 6.64 -17.74
C ALA A 191 0.27 5.80 -17.20
N GLN A 192 -0.56 5.22 -18.08
CA GLN A 192 -1.75 4.45 -17.70
C GLN A 192 -1.61 2.96 -17.94
N TYR A 193 -0.87 2.55 -18.98
CA TYR A 193 -0.77 1.15 -19.40
C TYR A 193 0.64 0.56 -19.31
N GLY A 194 1.56 1.25 -18.63
CA GLY A 194 2.93 0.78 -18.42
C GLY A 194 3.74 0.79 -19.72
N LEU A 195 4.51 -0.26 -19.97
CA LEU A 195 5.35 -0.33 -21.17
C LEU A 195 4.58 -0.96 -22.34
N ILE A 196 4.34 -0.19 -23.38
CA ILE A 196 3.63 -0.63 -24.58
C ILE A 196 4.64 -0.93 -25.69
N TYR A 197 4.60 -2.12 -26.25
CA TYR A 197 5.29 -2.49 -27.48
C TYR A 197 4.32 -2.42 -28.66
N SER A 198 4.66 -1.66 -29.69
CA SER A 198 3.80 -1.39 -30.84
C SER A 198 4.51 -1.74 -32.14
N LYS A 199 3.94 -2.65 -32.93
CA LYS A 199 4.47 -2.99 -34.26
C LYS A 199 3.97 -2.04 -35.35
N ASP A 200 2.76 -1.54 -35.17
CA ASP A 200 2.07 -0.60 -36.05
C ASP A 200 1.00 0.16 -35.22
N PRO A 201 0.21 1.08 -35.81
CA PRO A 201 -0.77 1.87 -35.06
C PRO A 201 -1.88 1.08 -34.35
N TRP A 202 -2.02 -0.23 -34.59
CA TRP A 202 -3.15 -1.03 -34.12
C TRP A 202 -2.74 -2.30 -33.39
N ASN A 203 -1.49 -2.75 -33.54
CA ASN A 203 -0.97 -3.97 -32.93
C ASN A 203 -0.04 -3.64 -31.76
N HIS A 204 -0.60 -3.75 -30.55
CA HIS A 204 0.06 -3.41 -29.28
C HIS A 204 0.22 -4.63 -28.36
N THR A 205 1.27 -4.63 -27.54
CA THR A 205 1.49 -5.60 -26.46
C THR A 205 1.88 -4.83 -25.20
N PHE A 206 1.25 -5.14 -24.09
CA PHE A 206 1.44 -4.43 -22.82
C PHE A 206 2.35 -5.23 -21.89
N TYR A 207 3.33 -4.58 -21.30
CA TYR A 207 4.21 -5.13 -20.28
C TYR A 207 4.02 -4.34 -19.00
N VAL A 208 3.25 -4.92 -18.08
CA VAL A 208 2.96 -4.35 -16.77
C VAL A 208 3.29 -5.41 -15.72
N PRO A 209 4.18 -5.14 -14.76
CA PRO A 209 4.39 -6.02 -13.62
C PRO A 209 3.07 -6.21 -12.85
N ASN A 210 2.80 -7.43 -12.40
CA ASN A 210 1.64 -7.68 -11.56
C ASN A 210 1.81 -6.99 -10.19
N GLY A 211 0.83 -6.17 -9.81
CA GLY A 211 0.84 -5.40 -8.57
C GLY A 211 -0.47 -4.63 -8.39
N PRO A 212 -0.69 -3.98 -7.23
CA PRO A 212 -1.83 -3.10 -7.02
C PRO A 212 -1.83 -1.92 -8.00
N ASP A 213 -3.02 -1.50 -8.46
CA ASP A 213 -3.13 -0.39 -9.44
C ASP A 213 -2.74 0.99 -8.86
N ALA A 214 -2.72 1.15 -7.53
CA ALA A 214 -2.29 2.38 -6.87
C ALA A 214 -1.70 2.10 -5.47
N PRO A 215 -0.86 3.00 -4.94
CA PRO A 215 -0.21 2.83 -3.63
C PRO A 215 -1.13 3.14 -2.44
N LEU A 216 -2.44 2.92 -2.59
CA LEU A 216 -3.45 3.28 -1.60
C LEU A 216 -3.82 2.05 -0.77
N SER A 217 -3.69 2.11 0.55
CA SER A 217 -4.05 1.01 1.45
C SER A 217 -4.67 1.57 2.73
N PHE A 218 -5.99 1.70 2.76
CA PHE A 218 -6.70 2.27 3.92
C PHE A 218 -7.08 1.21 4.94
N ALA A 219 -7.61 0.08 4.48
CA ALA A 219 -7.89 -1.09 5.30
C ALA A 219 -7.42 -2.34 4.57
N VAL A 220 -6.93 -3.33 5.33
CA VAL A 220 -6.44 -4.60 4.81
C VAL A 220 -7.04 -5.71 5.66
N THR A 221 -7.56 -6.75 5.01
CA THR A 221 -8.10 -7.94 5.68
C THR A 221 -7.68 -9.20 4.93
N SER A 222 -7.59 -10.32 5.61
CA SER A 222 -7.17 -11.59 5.00
C SER A 222 -7.96 -12.77 5.52
N SER A 223 -8.06 -13.81 4.68
CA SER A 223 -8.61 -15.11 5.03
C SER A 223 -7.87 -16.19 4.24
N ASP A 224 -7.45 -17.25 4.92
CA ASP A 224 -6.57 -18.31 4.39
C ASP A 224 -5.31 -17.73 3.73
N ARG A 225 -5.26 -17.71 2.39
CA ARG A 225 -4.16 -17.18 1.58
C ARG A 225 -4.49 -15.86 0.89
N THR A 226 -5.77 -15.45 0.95
CA THR A 226 -6.27 -14.28 0.23
C THR A 226 -6.13 -13.03 1.09
N VAL A 227 -5.75 -11.93 0.47
CA VAL A 227 -5.66 -10.62 1.11
C VAL A 227 -6.47 -9.62 0.30
N TRP A 228 -7.29 -8.82 0.98
CA TRP A 228 -8.12 -7.79 0.38
C TRP A 228 -7.72 -6.42 0.92
N VAL A 229 -7.70 -5.43 0.04
CA VAL A 229 -7.26 -4.07 0.36
C VAL A 229 -8.31 -3.07 -0.11
N ALA A 230 -8.82 -2.27 0.82
CA ALA A 230 -9.65 -1.11 0.55
C ALA A 230 -8.75 0.11 0.27
N SER A 231 -8.95 0.80 -0.85
CA SER A 231 -8.05 1.88 -1.28
C SER A 231 -8.55 3.30 -0.95
N GLY A 232 -9.77 3.45 -0.44
CA GLY A 232 -10.44 4.73 -0.21
C GLY A 232 -10.65 5.01 1.26
N GLY A 233 -11.48 6.00 1.61
CA GLY A 233 -11.89 6.21 2.99
C GLY A 233 -11.97 7.68 3.36
N TYR A 234 -11.37 8.05 4.49
CA TYR A 234 -11.46 9.38 5.06
C TYR A 234 -10.14 9.85 5.67
N ASN A 235 -9.96 11.17 5.78
CA ASN A 235 -8.76 11.76 6.39
C ASN A 235 -8.84 11.77 7.94
N GLN A 236 -7.83 12.34 8.60
CA GLN A 236 -7.77 12.43 10.07
C GLN A 236 -8.96 13.19 10.69
N SER A 237 -9.58 14.12 9.95
CA SER A 237 -10.80 14.82 10.37
C SER A 237 -12.09 14.06 10.04
N TRP A 238 -11.97 12.81 9.57
CA TRP A 238 -13.06 11.94 9.13
C TRP A 238 -13.89 12.53 7.99
N ALA A 239 -13.26 13.39 7.18
CA ALA A 239 -13.83 13.86 5.93
C ALA A 239 -13.52 12.86 4.80
N PRO A 240 -14.49 12.52 3.93
CA PRO A 240 -14.26 11.64 2.79
C PRO A 240 -13.12 12.15 1.89
N LEU A 241 -12.29 11.24 1.37
CA LEU A 241 -11.19 11.57 0.46
C LEU A 241 -11.65 11.78 -0.99
N ASN A 242 -12.83 11.29 -1.33
CA ASN A 242 -13.40 11.25 -2.68
C ASN A 242 -12.54 10.45 -3.68
N ASN A 243 -11.86 9.41 -3.20
CA ASN A 243 -11.09 8.49 -4.02
C ASN A 243 -12.03 7.63 -4.86
N LYS A 244 -11.67 7.38 -6.14
CA LYS A 244 -12.44 6.47 -7.02
C LYS A 244 -12.53 5.08 -6.39
N GLY A 245 -13.68 4.42 -6.55
CA GLY A 245 -13.88 3.05 -6.09
C GLY A 245 -12.81 2.13 -6.66
N LEU A 246 -12.04 1.53 -5.76
CA LEU A 246 -10.95 0.62 -6.09
C LEU A 246 -10.71 -0.31 -4.90
N ILE A 247 -10.59 -1.60 -5.20
CA ILE A 247 -10.21 -2.66 -4.28
C ILE A 247 -9.13 -3.49 -4.95
N TYR A 248 -8.17 -3.97 -4.16
CA TYR A 248 -7.22 -4.98 -4.60
C TYR A 248 -7.46 -6.28 -3.85
N TYR A 249 -7.18 -7.40 -4.50
CA TYR A 249 -6.97 -8.66 -3.79
C TYR A 249 -5.74 -9.40 -4.30
N PHE A 250 -5.08 -10.07 -3.37
CA PHE A 250 -3.94 -10.94 -3.61
C PHE A 250 -4.38 -12.39 -3.42
N ASP A 251 -4.23 -13.22 -4.45
CA ASP A 251 -4.43 -14.66 -4.40
C ASP A 251 -3.45 -15.33 -5.35
N GLU A 252 -2.96 -16.52 -5.00
CA GLU A 252 -2.02 -17.31 -5.81
C GLU A 252 -0.80 -16.52 -6.34
N GLU A 253 -0.19 -15.70 -5.48
CA GLU A 253 0.95 -14.84 -5.83
C GLU A 253 0.64 -13.77 -6.89
N GLN A 254 -0.64 -13.46 -7.13
CA GLN A 254 -1.09 -12.46 -8.08
C GLN A 254 -2.02 -11.42 -7.43
N TRP A 255 -1.73 -10.16 -7.71
CA TRP A 255 -2.62 -9.03 -7.46
C TRP A 255 -3.67 -8.89 -8.54
N ASN A 256 -4.88 -8.59 -8.12
CA ASN A 256 -6.03 -8.33 -8.96
C ASN A 256 -6.73 -7.05 -8.48
N SER A 257 -7.25 -6.27 -9.43
CA SER A 257 -7.84 -4.97 -9.14
C SER A 257 -9.29 -4.91 -9.62
N LEU A 258 -10.19 -4.48 -8.74
CA LEU A 258 -11.59 -4.23 -9.02
C LEU A 258 -11.82 -2.71 -9.05
N ASN A 259 -12.12 -2.18 -10.24
CA ASN A 259 -12.38 -0.75 -10.47
C ASN A 259 -13.18 -0.56 -11.77
N LEU A 260 -13.50 0.69 -12.10
CA LEU A 260 -14.32 1.04 -13.27
C LEU A 260 -13.82 0.50 -14.61
N ARG A 261 -12.50 0.22 -14.76
CA ARG A 261 -11.93 -0.29 -16.01
C ARG A 261 -12.38 -1.72 -16.28
N ASN A 262 -12.46 -2.53 -15.22
CA ASN A 262 -12.76 -3.94 -15.30
C ASN A 262 -14.23 -4.23 -14.92
N PHE A 263 -14.82 -3.36 -14.09
CA PHE A 263 -16.16 -3.52 -13.51
C PHE A 263 -16.92 -2.18 -13.55
N PRO A 264 -17.80 -1.96 -14.54
CA PRO A 264 -18.52 -0.70 -14.71
C PRO A 264 -19.30 -0.23 -13.47
N ALA A 265 -19.76 -1.15 -12.62
CA ALA A 265 -20.48 -0.83 -11.38
C ALA A 265 -19.65 -0.01 -10.36
N PHE A 266 -18.32 0.06 -10.52
CA PHE A 266 -17.44 0.88 -9.68
C PHE A 266 -17.40 2.36 -10.11
N ASP A 267 -18.10 2.76 -11.18
CA ASP A 267 -18.13 4.14 -11.69
C ASP A 267 -18.66 5.16 -10.64
N THR A 268 -19.67 4.73 -9.89
CA THR A 268 -20.39 5.50 -8.88
C THR A 268 -19.81 5.34 -7.48
N LEU A 269 -19.01 4.30 -7.23
CA LEU A 269 -18.39 4.06 -5.93
C LEU A 269 -17.23 5.02 -5.68
N ARG A 270 -17.10 5.45 -4.42
CA ARG A 270 -15.94 6.16 -3.90
C ARG A 270 -15.62 5.66 -2.50
N ASP A 271 -14.41 5.96 -2.04
CA ASP A 271 -14.04 5.86 -0.62
C ASP A 271 -14.39 4.53 0.03
N ILE A 272 -14.07 3.42 -0.64
CA ILE A 272 -14.20 2.08 -0.06
C ILE A 272 -13.22 2.02 1.11
N SER A 273 -13.75 1.86 2.32
CA SER A 273 -13.06 2.06 3.60
C SER A 273 -12.96 0.79 4.44
N SER A 274 -13.75 -0.24 4.12
CA SER A 274 -13.84 -1.47 4.90
C SER A 274 -14.22 -2.65 4.01
N ILE A 275 -13.73 -3.83 4.37
CA ILE A 275 -14.02 -5.10 3.71
C ILE A 275 -14.21 -6.16 4.80
N ALA A 276 -15.26 -6.98 4.69
CA ALA A 276 -15.43 -8.18 5.49
C ALA A 276 -15.54 -9.39 4.56
N ILE A 277 -14.75 -10.41 4.82
CA ILE A 277 -14.76 -11.68 4.10
C ILE A 277 -15.73 -12.62 4.82
N ASP A 278 -16.66 -13.24 4.10
CA ASP A 278 -17.53 -14.26 4.68
C ASP A 278 -16.67 -15.44 5.18
N PRO A 279 -16.73 -15.81 6.48
CA PRO A 279 -15.94 -16.90 7.04
C PRO A 279 -16.23 -18.26 6.39
N SER A 280 -17.38 -18.42 5.74
CA SER A 280 -17.82 -19.65 5.09
C SER A 280 -17.52 -19.71 3.58
N ASP A 281 -17.25 -18.55 2.94
CA ASP A 281 -17.01 -18.43 1.50
C ASP A 281 -16.07 -17.23 1.23
N PRO A 282 -14.75 -17.45 1.07
CA PRO A 282 -13.80 -16.37 0.80
C PRO A 282 -14.04 -15.58 -0.49
N GLN A 283 -14.87 -16.09 -1.41
CA GLN A 283 -15.27 -15.38 -2.62
C GLN A 283 -16.50 -14.48 -2.41
N HIS A 284 -17.16 -14.60 -1.27
CA HIS A 284 -18.27 -13.76 -0.84
C HIS A 284 -17.76 -12.73 0.18
N ILE A 285 -17.83 -11.46 -0.17
CA ILE A 285 -17.36 -10.36 0.66
C ILE A 285 -18.38 -9.24 0.73
N PHE A 286 -18.30 -8.44 1.78
CA PHE A 286 -18.98 -7.16 1.88
C PHE A 286 -17.96 -6.03 1.84
N ILE A 287 -18.29 -4.97 1.11
CA ILE A 287 -17.46 -3.77 1.00
C ILE A 287 -18.23 -2.56 1.49
N GLY A 288 -17.63 -1.77 2.36
CA GLY A 288 -18.20 -0.57 2.92
C GLY A 288 -17.59 0.67 2.29
N SER A 289 -18.44 1.57 1.78
CA SER A 289 -18.03 2.89 1.32
C SER A 289 -18.33 3.96 2.37
N PHE A 290 -17.37 4.86 2.60
CA PHE A 290 -17.56 6.04 3.43
C PHE A 290 -18.32 7.15 2.69
N GLY A 291 -19.56 6.86 2.28
CA GLY A 291 -20.46 7.81 1.63
C GLY A 291 -21.23 7.27 0.42
N TYR A 292 -21.15 5.97 0.14
CA TYR A 292 -21.89 5.29 -0.94
C TYR A 292 -22.54 3.97 -0.51
N GLY A 293 -22.59 3.67 0.78
CA GLY A 293 -23.31 2.51 1.32
C GLY A 293 -22.49 1.23 1.40
N LEU A 294 -23.21 0.13 1.60
CA LEU A 294 -22.68 -1.22 1.76
C LEU A 294 -22.99 -2.03 0.50
N HIS A 295 -22.02 -2.80 0.00
CA HIS A 295 -22.21 -3.63 -1.18
C HIS A 295 -21.80 -5.06 -0.89
N GLU A 296 -22.66 -6.00 -1.27
CA GLU A 296 -22.41 -7.44 -1.21
C GLU A 296 -21.81 -7.85 -2.54
N MET A 297 -20.69 -8.58 -2.48
CA MET A 297 -19.97 -9.04 -3.65
C MET A 297 -19.76 -10.53 -3.60
N ARG A 298 -19.86 -11.18 -4.75
CA ARG A 298 -19.44 -12.57 -4.92
C ARG A 298 -18.70 -12.73 -6.24
N ASN A 299 -17.58 -13.43 -6.24
CA ASN A 299 -16.76 -13.68 -7.44
C ASN A 299 -16.35 -12.39 -8.18
N GLY A 300 -16.07 -11.31 -7.42
CA GLY A 300 -15.68 -10.02 -7.98
C GLY A 300 -16.83 -9.15 -8.49
N GLU A 301 -18.07 -9.64 -8.49
CA GLU A 301 -19.25 -8.89 -8.92
C GLU A 301 -20.05 -8.36 -7.73
N ILE A 302 -20.58 -7.14 -7.84
CA ILE A 302 -21.55 -6.59 -6.87
C ILE A 302 -22.91 -7.22 -7.15
N ILE A 303 -23.41 -8.01 -6.19
CA ILE A 303 -24.69 -8.73 -6.30
C ILE A 303 -25.83 -8.03 -5.54
N ALA A 304 -25.50 -7.19 -4.56
CA ALA A 304 -26.46 -6.33 -3.87
C ALA A 304 -25.82 -5.03 -3.38
N SER A 305 -26.63 -3.99 -3.20
CA SER A 305 -26.22 -2.71 -2.64
C SER A 305 -27.27 -2.22 -1.65
N TYR A 306 -26.81 -1.70 -0.52
CA TYR A 306 -27.63 -1.36 0.62
C TYR A 306 -27.43 0.10 1.03
N GLY A 307 -28.55 0.80 1.18
CA GLY A 307 -28.64 2.16 1.70
C GLY A 307 -30.00 2.37 2.37
N ALA A 308 -30.38 3.63 2.62
CA ALA A 308 -31.56 3.94 3.44
C ALA A 308 -32.90 3.47 2.86
N GLU A 309 -32.94 3.14 1.56
CA GLU A 309 -34.15 2.73 0.86
C GLU A 309 -34.49 1.24 1.05
N ASN A 310 -33.52 0.41 1.44
CA ASN A 310 -33.67 -1.05 1.49
C ASN A 310 -32.96 -1.72 2.68
N SER A 311 -32.48 -0.93 3.64
CA SER A 311 -31.77 -1.40 4.83
C SER A 311 -31.90 -0.36 5.95
N PRO A 312 -31.62 -0.71 7.22
CA PRO A 312 -31.57 0.24 8.33
C PRO A 312 -30.30 1.13 8.31
N LEU A 313 -29.63 1.22 7.16
CA LEU A 313 -28.42 2.03 7.00
C LEU A 313 -28.79 3.44 6.56
N TYR A 314 -28.61 4.42 7.44
CA TYR A 314 -29.00 5.80 7.17
C TYR A 314 -27.79 6.70 6.84
N PRO A 315 -27.95 7.73 6.00
CA PRO A 315 -26.91 8.72 5.76
C PRO A 315 -26.88 9.75 6.90
N PRO A 316 -25.83 10.59 6.95
CA PRO A 316 -25.85 11.78 7.79
C PRO A 316 -27.06 12.68 7.47
N THR A 317 -27.63 13.32 8.50
CA THR A 317 -28.79 14.20 8.35
C THR A 317 -28.56 15.25 7.26
N GLY A 318 -29.51 15.36 6.33
CA GLY A 318 -29.44 16.30 5.20
C GLY A 318 -28.74 15.76 3.94
N TYR A 319 -28.26 14.52 3.96
CA TYR A 319 -27.71 13.85 2.77
C TYR A 319 -28.71 12.87 2.13
N PRO A 320 -28.61 12.61 0.81
CA PRO A 320 -29.43 11.60 0.13
C PRO A 320 -29.26 10.18 0.72
N GLY A 321 -30.29 9.34 0.59
CA GLY A 321 -30.34 7.97 1.16
C GLY A 321 -29.22 7.03 0.72
N ASN A 322 -28.56 7.30 -0.41
CA ASN A 322 -27.40 6.55 -0.90
C ASN A 322 -26.05 7.08 -0.39
N ARG A 323 -26.04 8.10 0.49
CA ARG A 323 -24.81 8.69 1.06
C ARG A 323 -24.46 8.17 2.45
N VAL A 324 -24.78 6.89 2.68
CA VAL A 324 -24.44 6.18 3.91
C VAL A 324 -22.94 6.03 4.04
N ARG A 325 -22.40 6.31 5.24
CA ARG A 325 -20.98 6.18 5.55
C ARG A 325 -20.73 4.90 6.33
N ILE A 326 -20.36 3.85 5.62
CA ILE A 326 -19.91 2.61 6.25
C ILE A 326 -18.44 2.77 6.62
N SER A 327 -18.11 2.47 7.87
CA SER A 327 -16.78 2.75 8.44
C SER A 327 -16.12 1.56 9.11
N GLY A 328 -16.85 0.46 9.27
CA GLY A 328 -16.35 -0.79 9.83
C GLY A 328 -17.29 -1.94 9.49
N LEU A 329 -16.70 -3.12 9.24
CA LEU A 329 -17.41 -4.37 8.97
C LEU A 329 -16.70 -5.49 9.70
N ASN A 330 -17.45 -6.38 10.35
CA ASN A 330 -16.89 -7.58 10.94
C ASN A 330 -17.94 -8.69 11.06
N TYR A 331 -17.50 -9.95 10.99
CA TYR A 331 -18.36 -11.10 11.23
C TYR A 331 -18.17 -11.59 12.66
N ASP A 332 -19.27 -11.96 13.33
CA ASP A 332 -19.19 -12.71 14.58
C ASP A 332 -19.07 -14.22 14.33
N ASN A 333 -18.88 -14.99 15.41
CA ASN A 333 -18.77 -16.45 15.36
C ASN A 333 -20.06 -17.17 14.89
N SER A 334 -21.19 -16.45 14.79
CA SER A 334 -22.46 -16.96 14.25
C SER A 334 -22.68 -16.54 12.79
N ASN A 335 -21.65 -15.98 12.15
CA ASN A 335 -21.67 -15.44 10.78
C ASN A 335 -22.66 -14.27 10.59
N ASN A 336 -23.04 -13.55 11.65
CA ASN A 336 -23.75 -12.29 11.48
C ASN A 336 -22.76 -11.20 11.08
N LEU A 337 -23.13 -10.39 10.09
CA LEU A 337 -22.36 -9.24 9.64
C LEU A 337 -22.73 -8.02 10.48
N TRP A 338 -21.78 -7.54 11.27
CA TRP A 338 -21.88 -6.30 12.03
C TRP A 338 -21.33 -5.14 11.22
N VAL A 339 -22.06 -4.03 11.22
CA VAL A 339 -21.81 -2.87 10.35
C VAL A 339 -21.81 -1.60 11.18
N SER A 340 -20.67 -0.90 11.18
CA SER A 340 -20.56 0.44 11.79
C SER A 340 -20.96 1.51 10.79
N VAL A 341 -21.89 2.39 11.20
CA VAL A 341 -22.46 3.45 10.37
C VAL A 341 -22.13 4.81 10.96
N SER A 342 -21.28 5.57 10.29
CA SER A 342 -20.82 6.87 10.79
C SER A 342 -21.82 7.98 10.47
N LEU A 343 -22.18 8.78 11.48
CA LEU A 343 -23.05 9.96 11.42
C LEU A 343 -24.50 9.73 10.96
N GLY A 344 -24.88 8.52 10.62
CA GLY A 344 -26.19 8.23 10.05
C GLY A 344 -26.93 7.18 10.84
N GLY A 345 -28.10 7.54 11.38
CA GLY A 345 -28.93 6.62 12.16
C GLY A 345 -28.15 5.96 13.30
N ASP A 346 -28.39 4.67 13.51
CA ASP A 346 -27.72 3.89 14.55
C ASP A 346 -26.27 3.57 14.17
N ALA A 347 -25.34 3.83 15.09
CA ALA A 347 -23.90 3.66 14.85
C ALA A 347 -23.47 2.20 14.63
N LEU A 348 -24.32 1.26 15.03
CA LEU A 348 -24.12 -0.17 14.85
C LEU A 348 -25.41 -0.79 14.31
N THR A 349 -25.30 -1.61 13.28
CA THR A 349 -26.37 -2.43 12.75
C THR A 349 -25.85 -3.85 12.49
N VAL A 350 -26.75 -4.81 12.33
CA VAL A 350 -26.37 -6.21 12.09
C VAL A 350 -27.29 -6.87 11.08
N ARG A 351 -26.70 -7.69 10.21
CA ARG A 351 -27.39 -8.51 9.22
C ARG A 351 -27.07 -9.98 9.47
N LYS A 352 -28.11 -10.79 9.62
CA LYS A 352 -28.01 -12.24 9.80
C LYS A 352 -27.54 -12.93 8.51
N PRO A 353 -27.04 -14.19 8.58
CA PRO A 353 -26.69 -14.99 7.42
C PRO A 353 -27.84 -15.17 6.42
N ASN A 354 -29.09 -15.19 6.90
CA ASN A 354 -30.28 -15.32 6.07
C ASN A 354 -30.68 -14.02 5.32
N GLY A 355 -29.97 -12.92 5.57
CA GLY A 355 -30.19 -11.62 4.95
C GLY A 355 -31.11 -10.67 5.72
N GLU A 356 -31.66 -11.10 6.85
CA GLU A 356 -32.50 -10.25 7.70
C GLU A 356 -31.65 -9.24 8.49
N TRP A 357 -32.16 -8.02 8.60
CA TRP A 357 -31.60 -6.98 9.45
C TRP A 357 -32.24 -7.00 10.83
N VAL A 358 -31.46 -6.73 11.87
CA VAL A 358 -31.95 -6.64 13.25
C VAL A 358 -31.87 -5.21 13.75
N GLU A 359 -32.93 -4.76 14.43
CA GLU A 359 -33.01 -3.46 15.07
C GLU A 359 -32.52 -3.57 16.52
N LEU A 360 -31.37 -2.96 16.83
CA LEU A 360 -30.66 -3.12 18.11
C LEU A 360 -31.14 -2.18 19.23
N GLY A 361 -32.08 -1.27 18.96
CA GLY A 361 -32.64 -0.37 19.97
C GLY A 361 -31.58 0.51 20.67
N LEU A 362 -30.60 1.03 19.93
CA LEU A 362 -29.47 1.75 20.52
C LEU A 362 -29.89 3.05 21.24
N PRO A 363 -29.17 3.46 22.31
CA PRO A 363 -29.44 4.71 23.01
C PRO A 363 -29.06 5.92 22.14
N THR A 364 -29.64 7.09 22.45
CA THR A 364 -29.48 8.32 21.63
C THR A 364 -28.02 8.74 21.42
N TYR A 365 -27.11 8.48 22.37
CA TYR A 365 -25.70 8.82 22.21
C TYR A 365 -24.95 7.92 21.20
N ALA A 366 -25.55 6.80 20.81
CA ALA A 366 -25.09 5.91 19.76
C ALA A 366 -25.84 6.13 18.43
N ASN A 367 -26.68 7.16 18.34
CA ASN A 367 -27.37 7.56 17.10
C ASN A 367 -26.75 8.85 16.54
N GLY A 368 -26.51 8.90 15.23
CA GLY A 368 -25.95 10.05 14.52
C GLY A 368 -24.51 10.38 14.91
N THR A 369 -23.78 9.44 15.51
CA THR A 369 -22.42 9.64 16.02
C THR A 369 -21.36 9.18 15.02
N GLU A 370 -20.18 9.80 15.08
CA GLU A 370 -19.03 9.41 14.24
C GLU A 370 -18.35 8.16 14.82
N VAL A 371 -18.50 7.04 14.10
CA VAL A 371 -17.81 5.77 14.40
C VAL A 371 -16.93 5.26 13.25
N ALA A 372 -15.95 4.43 13.59
CA ALA A 372 -15.00 3.80 12.68
C ALA A 372 -15.03 2.27 12.83
N GLY A 373 -13.87 1.61 12.66
CA GLY A 373 -13.73 0.16 12.70
C GLY A 373 -14.31 -0.49 13.96
N ILE A 374 -14.72 -1.74 13.78
CA ILE A 374 -15.34 -2.60 14.79
C ILE A 374 -14.45 -3.82 15.06
N THR A 375 -14.15 -4.07 16.33
CA THR A 375 -13.48 -5.27 16.82
C THR A 375 -14.47 -6.10 17.62
N ILE A 376 -14.46 -7.42 17.46
CA ILE A 376 -15.30 -8.33 18.26
C ILE A 376 -14.37 -9.13 19.16
N ASP A 377 -14.62 -9.13 20.46
CA ASP A 377 -13.80 -9.85 21.44
C ASP A 377 -14.21 -11.32 21.58
N LEU A 378 -13.44 -12.10 22.35
CA LEU A 378 -13.73 -13.51 22.59
C LEU A 378 -15.04 -13.77 23.34
N GLN A 379 -15.58 -12.75 24.04
CA GLN A 379 -16.85 -12.82 24.75
C GLN A 379 -18.04 -12.39 23.86
N GLY A 380 -17.78 -12.04 22.59
CA GLY A 380 -18.78 -11.58 21.65
C GLY A 380 -19.17 -10.12 21.80
N GLN A 381 -18.45 -9.32 22.59
CA GLN A 381 -18.70 -7.87 22.69
C GLN A 381 -18.16 -7.17 21.44
N LYS A 382 -18.88 -6.14 20.98
CA LYS A 382 -18.57 -5.34 19.80
C LYS A 382 -18.00 -4.01 20.26
N TRP A 383 -16.74 -3.76 19.92
CA TRP A 383 -15.97 -2.58 20.27
C TRP A 383 -15.84 -1.67 19.07
N ILE A 384 -16.53 -0.53 19.09
CA ILE A 384 -16.61 0.41 17.97
C ILE A 384 -15.91 1.72 18.35
N ARG A 385 -14.85 2.05 17.60
CA ARG A 385 -14.11 3.29 17.82
C ARG A 385 -14.97 4.51 17.47
N MET A 386 -14.95 5.52 18.31
CA MET A 386 -15.63 6.80 18.06
C MET A 386 -14.62 7.89 17.68
N ARG A 387 -15.06 8.92 16.95
CA ARG A 387 -14.21 10.09 16.65
C ARG A 387 -14.00 10.98 17.88
N GLU A 388 -14.99 10.99 18.78
CA GLU A 388 -14.87 11.63 20.08
C GLU A 388 -13.58 11.13 20.76
N ALA A 389 -12.76 12.07 21.24
CA ALA A 389 -11.45 11.80 21.80
C ALA A 389 -11.51 10.67 22.85
N ASN A 390 -10.72 9.62 22.64
CA ASN A 390 -10.64 8.41 23.48
C ASN A 390 -11.97 7.75 23.81
N ALA A 391 -12.93 7.74 22.89
CA ALA A 391 -14.19 7.06 23.13
C ALA A 391 -14.32 5.74 22.36
N VAL A 392 -14.85 4.73 23.04
CA VAL A 392 -15.23 3.44 22.45
C VAL A 392 -16.64 3.11 22.86
N LEU A 393 -17.47 2.73 21.90
CA LEU A 393 -18.75 2.12 22.17
C LEU A 393 -18.54 0.62 22.34
N VAL A 394 -18.99 0.05 23.45
CA VAL A 394 -18.97 -1.40 23.66
C VAL A 394 -20.41 -1.88 23.74
N PHE A 395 -20.79 -2.77 22.84
CA PHE A 395 -22.13 -3.35 22.74
C PHE A 395 -22.07 -4.87 22.92
N ASN A 396 -23.00 -5.42 23.68
CA ASN A 396 -23.13 -6.86 23.88
C ASN A 396 -24.60 -7.25 23.73
N ASP A 397 -24.87 -8.11 22.76
CA ASP A 397 -26.18 -8.71 22.47
C ASP A 397 -26.46 -9.95 23.34
N ASN A 398 -25.60 -10.27 24.31
CA ASN A 398 -25.63 -11.50 25.13
C ASN A 398 -25.77 -12.80 24.33
N ASN A 399 -25.35 -12.79 23.05
CA ASN A 399 -25.55 -13.87 22.08
C ASN A 399 -27.04 -14.19 21.81
N THR A 400 -27.94 -13.24 22.02
CA THR A 400 -29.40 -13.33 21.84
C THR A 400 -29.90 -12.28 20.87
N LEU A 401 -29.43 -12.32 19.62
CA LEU A 401 -29.76 -11.32 18.59
C LEU A 401 -31.27 -11.10 18.33
N ASP A 402 -32.13 -12.06 18.68
CA ASP A 402 -33.59 -11.96 18.55
C ASP A 402 -34.30 -11.38 19.79
N ASP A 403 -33.59 -11.20 20.90
CA ASP A 403 -34.07 -10.61 22.14
C ASP A 403 -33.18 -9.41 22.50
N THR A 404 -33.64 -8.21 22.18
CA THR A 404 -32.88 -6.98 22.49
C THR A 404 -33.13 -6.46 23.90
N SER A 405 -33.93 -7.16 24.71
CA SER A 405 -34.29 -6.68 26.05
C SER A 405 -33.18 -6.84 27.09
N ASP A 406 -32.18 -7.67 26.80
CA ASP A 406 -31.01 -7.90 27.64
C ASP A 406 -29.71 -7.34 27.05
N ASP A 407 -29.77 -6.71 25.87
CA ASP A 407 -28.67 -5.98 25.24
C ASP A 407 -28.07 -4.95 26.19
N ARG A 408 -26.74 -4.85 26.16
CA ARG A 408 -25.99 -3.90 26.99
C ARG A 408 -25.06 -3.06 26.16
N ILE A 409 -24.94 -1.80 26.55
CA ILE A 409 -24.14 -0.82 25.84
C ILE A 409 -23.54 0.19 26.81
N ILE A 410 -22.26 0.53 26.58
CA ILE A 410 -21.55 1.56 27.33
C ILE A 410 -20.64 2.35 26.40
N LYS A 411 -20.44 3.63 26.72
CA LYS A 411 -19.40 4.46 26.12
C LYS A 411 -18.23 4.59 27.10
N LEU A 412 -17.11 3.96 26.74
CA LEU A 412 -15.83 4.11 27.45
C LEU A 412 -15.17 5.44 27.09
N SER A 413 -14.31 5.95 27.98
CA SER A 413 -13.58 7.21 27.84
C SER A 413 -12.21 7.14 28.54
N SER A 414 -11.49 8.27 28.56
CA SER A 414 -10.26 8.43 29.35
C SER A 414 -10.48 8.58 30.86
N ALA A 415 -11.74 8.60 31.33
CA ALA A 415 -12.02 8.74 32.76
C ALA A 415 -11.76 7.42 33.50
N ALA A 416 -11.22 7.52 34.72
CA ALA A 416 -11.04 6.38 35.62
C ALA A 416 -12.38 5.74 35.99
N ASN A 417 -12.40 4.42 36.06
CA ASN A 417 -13.58 3.53 36.16
C ASN A 417 -14.55 3.66 34.98
N ASN A 418 -14.12 4.24 33.87
CA ASN A 418 -14.87 4.32 32.62
C ASN A 418 -13.99 3.97 31.41
N GLY A 419 -12.99 3.10 31.61
CA GLY A 419 -12.10 2.62 30.56
C GLY A 419 -10.68 3.17 30.66
N ALA A 420 -10.46 4.32 31.30
CA ALA A 420 -9.14 4.95 31.50
C ALA A 420 -8.23 4.91 30.24
N ILE A 421 -8.82 5.11 29.06
CA ILE A 421 -8.11 5.00 27.78
C ILE A 421 -6.98 6.05 27.74
N PRO A 422 -5.71 5.66 27.52
CA PRO A 422 -4.57 6.57 27.54
C PRO A 422 -4.53 7.48 26.31
N GLY A 423 -3.82 8.60 26.40
CA GLY A 423 -3.66 9.55 25.29
C GLY A 423 -4.83 10.52 25.14
N ASP A 424 -5.02 11.04 23.93
CA ASP A 424 -6.13 11.91 23.51
C ASP A 424 -6.87 11.34 22.28
N LEU A 425 -6.25 10.41 21.56
CA LEU A 425 -6.78 9.82 20.34
C LEU A 425 -6.58 8.31 20.37
N LEU A 426 -7.68 7.56 20.29
CA LEU A 426 -7.67 6.14 19.99
C LEU A 426 -7.61 5.94 18.47
N LEU A 427 -6.69 5.10 18.01
CA LEU A 427 -6.36 4.93 16.60
C LEU A 427 -6.65 3.51 16.11
N SER A 428 -6.40 2.50 16.95
CA SER A 428 -6.61 1.09 16.62
C SER A 428 -7.04 0.25 17.83
N LEU A 429 -7.63 -0.90 17.54
CA LEU A 429 -8.11 -1.89 18.52
C LEU A 429 -7.75 -3.29 18.02
N ALA A 430 -7.40 -4.19 18.92
CA ALA A 430 -7.28 -5.61 18.64
C ALA A 430 -7.67 -6.44 19.88
N CYS A 431 -8.39 -7.54 19.68
CA CYS A 431 -8.57 -8.56 20.70
C CYS A 431 -7.47 -9.62 20.53
N ASP A 432 -6.82 -9.99 21.62
CA ASP A 432 -5.76 -10.99 21.59
C ASP A 432 -6.26 -12.40 21.95
N LEU A 433 -5.37 -13.39 21.91
CA LEU A 433 -5.75 -14.80 22.10
C LEU A 433 -6.12 -15.14 23.56
N ASP A 434 -5.79 -14.27 24.52
CA ASP A 434 -6.15 -14.41 25.93
C ASP A 434 -7.44 -13.64 26.27
N GLY A 435 -8.03 -12.95 25.27
CA GLY A 435 -9.25 -12.18 25.40
C GLY A 435 -9.03 -10.73 25.82
N GLU A 436 -7.79 -10.27 25.90
CA GLU A 436 -7.46 -8.90 26.28
C GLU A 436 -7.71 -7.95 25.11
N ILE A 437 -8.06 -6.69 25.41
CA ILE A 437 -8.28 -5.66 24.38
C ILE A 437 -7.10 -4.69 24.38
N TRP A 438 -6.37 -4.70 23.28
CA TRP A 438 -5.23 -3.84 23.00
C TRP A 438 -5.70 -2.56 22.31
N LEU A 439 -5.34 -1.42 22.90
CA LEU A 439 -5.71 -0.08 22.48
C LEU A 439 -4.47 0.61 21.91
N GLY A 440 -4.46 0.89 20.62
CA GLY A 440 -3.42 1.73 20.01
C GLY A 440 -3.84 3.19 20.03
N THR A 441 -3.07 4.05 20.68
CA THR A 441 -3.41 5.47 20.89
C THR A 441 -2.32 6.38 20.32
N ASN A 442 -2.51 7.70 20.40
CA ASN A 442 -1.46 8.68 20.09
C ASN A 442 -0.38 8.80 21.19
N GLN A 443 -0.46 8.01 22.25
CA GLN A 443 0.51 7.94 23.36
C GLN A 443 0.85 6.47 23.67
N GLY A 444 1.13 5.69 22.62
CA GLY A 444 1.49 4.29 22.75
C GLY A 444 0.31 3.34 22.92
N ILE A 445 0.47 2.39 23.84
CA ILE A 445 -0.45 1.24 24.00
C ILE A 445 -1.12 1.27 25.37
N GLY A 446 -2.42 1.02 25.41
CA GLY A 446 -3.16 0.63 26.61
C GLY A 446 -3.76 -0.77 26.45
N VAL A 447 -3.92 -1.51 27.55
CA VAL A 447 -4.51 -2.86 27.53
C VAL A 447 -5.63 -2.94 28.55
N ILE A 448 -6.82 -3.36 28.11
CA ILE A 448 -7.91 -3.76 29.00
C ILE A 448 -7.79 -5.27 29.18
N TYR A 449 -7.26 -5.67 30.33
CA TYR A 449 -6.99 -7.07 30.68
C TYR A 449 -8.23 -7.90 31.01
N ASN A 450 -9.33 -7.25 31.40
CA ASN A 450 -10.54 -7.94 31.87
C ASN A 450 -11.80 -7.31 31.23
N PRO A 451 -11.98 -7.39 29.90
CA PRO A 451 -13.12 -6.79 29.20
C PRO A 451 -14.48 -7.38 29.61
N GLU A 452 -14.51 -8.60 30.14
CA GLU A 452 -15.71 -9.23 30.70
C GLU A 452 -16.32 -8.44 31.87
N ASN A 453 -15.51 -7.66 32.60
CA ASN A 453 -15.96 -6.89 33.76
C ASN A 453 -16.83 -5.68 33.39
N ILE A 454 -16.83 -5.23 32.13
CA ILE A 454 -17.56 -4.04 31.67
C ILE A 454 -19.04 -4.10 32.05
N PHE A 455 -19.65 -5.28 31.97
CA PHE A 455 -21.05 -5.49 32.30
C PHE A 455 -21.27 -6.40 33.51
N GLN A 456 -20.22 -6.99 34.08
CA GLN A 456 -20.30 -7.93 35.19
C GLN A 456 -19.84 -7.34 36.53
N GLY A 457 -19.22 -6.15 36.50
CA GLY A 457 -18.62 -5.50 37.66
C GLY A 457 -17.16 -5.91 37.87
N GLY A 458 -16.37 -5.02 38.49
CA GLY A 458 -14.91 -5.14 38.54
C GLY A 458 -14.23 -4.01 37.77
N SER A 459 -12.89 -4.03 37.72
CA SER A 459 -12.14 -3.05 36.92
C SER A 459 -12.04 -3.49 35.47
N PHE A 460 -12.29 -2.56 34.56
CA PHE A 460 -12.12 -2.70 33.12
C PHE A 460 -11.32 -1.51 32.53
N ASP A 461 -10.67 -0.76 33.40
CA ASP A 461 -9.79 0.34 33.00
C ASP A 461 -8.55 -0.20 32.28
N ALA A 462 -8.18 0.47 31.20
CA ALA A 462 -6.97 0.22 30.46
C ALA A 462 -5.74 0.52 31.32
N GLN A 463 -4.68 -0.27 31.11
CA GLN A 463 -3.40 -0.09 31.77
C GLN A 463 -2.31 0.02 30.71
N GLN A 464 -1.39 0.98 30.88
CA GLN A 464 -0.21 1.08 30.02
C GLN A 464 0.85 0.08 30.48
N ILE A 465 1.47 -0.61 29.53
CA ILE A 465 2.63 -1.46 29.80
C ILE A 465 3.82 -0.54 30.09
N LEU A 466 4.54 -0.81 31.16
CA LEU A 466 5.73 -0.03 31.55
C LEU A 466 7.00 -0.78 31.15
N VAL A 467 7.88 -0.10 30.43
CA VAL A 467 9.18 -0.62 29.99
C VAL A 467 10.31 0.25 30.50
N GLU A 468 11.48 -0.36 30.69
CA GLU A 468 12.69 0.35 31.08
C GLU A 468 13.48 0.75 29.83
N TYR A 469 13.78 2.04 29.70
CA TYR A 469 14.60 2.55 28.62
C TYR A 469 15.56 3.60 29.16
N ASP A 470 16.85 3.43 28.88
CA ASP A 470 17.93 4.31 29.35
C ASP A 470 17.88 4.56 30.88
N GLY A 471 17.54 3.51 31.64
CA GLY A 471 17.44 3.55 33.10
C GLY A 471 16.18 4.25 33.65
N HIS A 472 15.21 4.58 32.79
CA HIS A 472 13.94 5.19 33.18
C HIS A 472 12.75 4.30 32.82
N THR A 473 11.83 4.11 33.78
CA THR A 473 10.55 3.43 33.53
C THR A 473 9.58 4.41 32.87
N ARG A 474 9.04 4.02 31.70
CA ARG A 474 8.06 4.81 30.96
C ARG A 474 7.04 3.91 30.25
N PRO A 475 5.87 4.44 29.86
CA PRO A 475 4.93 3.69 29.04
C PRO A 475 5.56 3.20 27.73
N LEU A 476 5.18 1.99 27.32
CA LEU A 476 5.56 1.39 26.06
C LEU A 476 5.09 2.26 24.89
N LEU A 477 6.03 2.62 24.02
CA LEU A 477 5.78 3.44 22.83
C LEU A 477 5.12 4.80 23.15
N GLU A 478 5.39 5.38 24.33
CA GLU A 478 4.78 6.63 24.83
C GLU A 478 4.75 7.79 23.81
N THR A 479 5.75 7.89 22.94
CA THR A 479 5.88 8.96 21.94
C THR A 479 5.29 8.62 20.57
N GLU A 480 4.84 7.38 20.38
CA GLU A 480 4.40 6.89 19.08
C GLU A 480 2.87 6.87 18.97
N SER A 481 2.38 7.22 17.79
CA SER A 481 0.97 7.03 17.42
C SER A 481 0.79 5.63 16.84
N VAL A 482 0.05 4.76 17.54
CA VAL A 482 -0.18 3.36 17.17
C VAL A 482 -1.40 3.22 16.29
N THR A 483 -1.18 3.16 14.98
CA THR A 483 -2.23 3.21 13.94
C THR A 483 -2.83 1.85 13.61
N ALA A 484 -2.14 0.75 13.91
CA ALA A 484 -2.62 -0.60 13.65
C ALA A 484 -2.05 -1.60 14.66
N ILE A 485 -2.83 -2.60 15.02
CA ILE A 485 -2.42 -3.73 15.86
C ILE A 485 -2.95 -5.00 15.20
N ALA A 486 -2.09 -5.99 15.01
CA ALA A 486 -2.50 -7.35 14.65
C ALA A 486 -1.86 -8.35 15.61
N VAL A 487 -2.61 -9.40 15.95
CA VAL A 487 -2.18 -10.45 16.86
C VAL A 487 -1.89 -11.71 16.05
N ASP A 488 -0.66 -12.23 16.16
CA ASP A 488 -0.28 -13.44 15.42
C ASP A 488 -0.60 -14.73 16.19
N GLY A 489 -0.38 -15.87 15.53
CA GLY A 489 -0.67 -17.18 16.11
C GLY A 489 0.08 -17.49 17.41
N ALA A 490 1.16 -16.79 17.74
CA ALA A 490 1.91 -16.95 19.00
C ALA A 490 1.46 -15.96 20.09
N ASN A 491 0.33 -15.28 19.88
CA ASN A 491 -0.18 -14.15 20.66
C ASN A 491 0.77 -12.94 20.68
N ARG A 492 1.73 -12.85 19.74
CA ARG A 492 2.63 -11.69 19.62
C ARG A 492 1.90 -10.54 18.94
N LYS A 493 2.36 -9.32 19.21
CA LYS A 493 1.70 -8.10 18.76
C LYS A 493 2.52 -7.42 17.68
N TRP A 494 1.96 -7.37 16.47
CA TRP A 494 2.47 -6.55 15.38
C TRP A 494 1.84 -5.16 15.49
N ILE A 495 2.69 -4.16 15.74
CA ILE A 495 2.31 -2.78 16.00
C ILE A 495 2.75 -1.92 14.83
N GLY A 496 1.79 -1.30 14.16
CA GLY A 496 2.02 -0.27 13.15
C GLY A 496 1.95 1.12 13.75
N THR A 497 2.83 2.01 13.29
CA THR A 497 2.87 3.39 13.79
C THR A 497 2.75 4.41 12.66
N ASP A 498 2.45 5.67 13.01
CA ASP A 498 2.37 6.77 12.05
C ASP A 498 3.75 7.14 11.46
N LYS A 499 4.85 6.91 12.19
CA LYS A 499 6.19 7.43 11.80
C LYS A 499 7.38 6.54 12.14
N ALA A 500 7.22 5.53 12.98
CA ALA A 500 8.31 4.69 13.48
C ALA A 500 8.29 3.29 12.85
N GLY A 501 7.53 3.06 11.78
CA GLY A 501 7.45 1.76 11.13
C GLY A 501 6.69 0.72 11.96
N VAL A 502 7.21 -0.51 11.99
CA VAL A 502 6.54 -1.69 12.57
C VAL A 502 7.35 -2.28 13.71
N PHE A 503 6.71 -2.51 14.85
CA PHE A 503 7.29 -3.27 15.97
C PHE A 503 6.62 -4.64 16.07
N LEU A 504 7.42 -5.67 16.39
CA LEU A 504 6.91 -6.96 16.83
C LEU A 504 7.23 -7.12 18.32
N LEU A 505 6.19 -7.27 19.13
CA LEU A 505 6.31 -7.41 20.58
C LEU A 505 5.96 -8.83 21.03
N SER A 506 6.52 -9.26 22.16
CA SER A 506 6.13 -10.49 22.86
C SER A 506 4.64 -10.49 23.23
N ALA A 507 4.13 -11.66 23.63
CA ALA A 507 2.72 -11.79 23.99
C ALA A 507 2.30 -10.87 25.15
N ASP A 508 3.16 -10.61 26.11
CA ASP A 508 2.90 -9.64 27.19
C ASP A 508 3.20 -8.18 26.79
N GLY A 509 3.68 -7.95 25.57
CA GLY A 509 4.10 -6.63 25.07
C GLY A 509 5.37 -6.06 25.71
N ILE A 510 6.02 -6.77 26.64
CA ILE A 510 7.16 -6.23 27.42
C ILE A 510 8.46 -6.25 26.58
N THR A 511 8.64 -7.27 25.76
CA THR A 511 9.87 -7.47 24.98
C THR A 511 9.65 -7.09 23.53
N GLU A 512 10.46 -6.16 23.03
CA GLU A 512 10.59 -5.90 21.59
C GLU A 512 11.38 -7.04 20.95
N LEU A 513 10.73 -7.79 20.06
CA LEU A 513 11.33 -8.92 19.35
C LEU A 513 11.94 -8.50 18.01
N ALA A 514 11.36 -7.50 17.35
CA ALA A 514 11.89 -6.91 16.13
C ALA A 514 11.33 -5.49 15.90
N HIS A 515 12.08 -4.68 15.15
CA HIS A 515 11.67 -3.35 14.72
C HIS A 515 12.10 -3.10 13.27
N TYR A 516 11.14 -2.77 12.41
CA TYR A 516 11.31 -2.57 10.97
C TYR A 516 10.98 -1.14 10.56
N THR A 517 11.89 -0.52 9.84
CA THR A 517 11.82 0.85 9.32
C THR A 517 12.29 0.89 7.86
N GLU A 518 12.02 2.00 7.16
CA GLU A 518 12.56 2.26 5.81
C GLU A 518 14.09 2.19 5.77
N ASP A 519 14.78 2.52 6.86
CA ASP A 519 16.24 2.61 6.91
C ASP A 519 16.91 1.24 7.15
N ASN A 520 16.25 0.35 7.88
CA ASN A 520 16.83 -0.93 8.30
C ASN A 520 16.19 -2.17 7.61
N SER A 521 15.19 -1.97 6.75
CA SER A 521 14.43 -3.06 6.14
C SER A 521 13.84 -2.67 4.78
N PRO A 522 13.29 -3.63 4.00
CA PRO A 522 12.55 -3.36 2.76
C PRO A 522 11.17 -2.70 2.95
N LEU A 523 10.81 -2.27 4.16
CA LEU A 523 9.57 -1.55 4.42
C LEU A 523 9.53 -0.28 3.56
N ILE A 524 8.43 -0.08 2.83
CA ILE A 524 8.30 0.99 1.82
C ILE A 524 7.80 2.34 2.38
N SER A 525 7.36 2.35 3.64
CA SER A 525 7.08 3.56 4.40
C SER A 525 7.00 3.27 5.90
N ASN A 526 7.52 4.18 6.72
CA ASN A 526 7.38 4.13 8.18
C ASN A 526 5.96 4.50 8.66
N THR A 527 5.11 5.03 7.77
CA THR A 527 3.70 5.34 8.06
C THR A 527 2.84 4.14 7.72
N ILE A 528 2.45 3.39 8.76
CA ILE A 528 1.63 2.18 8.66
C ILE A 528 0.17 2.56 8.83
N THR A 529 -0.69 2.06 7.95
CA THR A 529 -2.13 2.36 7.94
C THR A 529 -2.98 1.17 8.39
N ALA A 530 -2.52 -0.05 8.12
CA ALA A 530 -3.23 -1.27 8.48
C ALA A 530 -2.26 -2.46 8.55
N ILE A 531 -2.60 -3.47 9.35
CA ILE A 531 -1.87 -4.73 9.42
C ILE A 531 -2.90 -5.86 9.39
N THR A 532 -2.63 -6.89 8.58
CA THR A 532 -3.37 -8.16 8.65
C THR A 532 -2.40 -9.32 8.56
N ILE A 533 -2.83 -10.50 9.03
CA ILE A 533 -2.01 -11.71 9.04
C ILE A 533 -2.86 -12.82 8.44
N ASN A 534 -2.38 -13.42 7.37
CA ASN A 534 -3.09 -14.54 6.74
C ASN A 534 -2.82 -15.85 7.52
N ASP A 535 -3.54 -16.93 7.20
CA ASP A 535 -3.45 -18.19 7.95
C ASP A 535 -2.10 -18.91 7.76
N ARG A 536 -1.28 -18.45 6.80
CA ARG A 536 0.08 -18.93 6.57
C ARG A 536 1.12 -18.20 7.42
N GLY A 537 0.71 -17.23 8.22
CA GLY A 537 1.61 -16.42 9.04
C GLY A 537 2.31 -15.30 8.26
N GLU A 538 1.87 -15.01 7.04
CA GLU A 538 2.36 -13.88 6.28
C GLU A 538 1.64 -12.61 6.73
N VAL A 539 2.42 -11.64 7.17
CA VAL A 539 1.97 -10.37 7.72
C VAL A 539 2.01 -9.34 6.60
N PHE A 540 0.87 -8.70 6.32
CA PHE A 540 0.74 -7.67 5.31
C PHE A 540 0.64 -6.30 5.97
N PHE A 541 1.50 -5.38 5.56
CA PHE A 541 1.52 -4.00 6.02
C PHE A 541 0.95 -3.09 4.94
N GLY A 542 -0.23 -2.53 5.19
CA GLY A 542 -0.69 -1.35 4.47
C GLY A 542 0.11 -0.14 4.95
N THR A 543 0.66 0.63 4.01
CA THR A 543 1.49 1.80 4.29
C THR A 543 1.03 3.01 3.47
N ALA A 544 1.56 4.19 3.78
CA ALA A 544 1.30 5.40 2.99
C ALA A 544 1.78 5.32 1.52
N ASN A 545 2.70 4.39 1.20
CA ASN A 545 3.30 4.23 -0.13
C ASN A 545 2.91 2.89 -0.80
N GLY A 546 1.91 2.18 -0.29
CA GLY A 546 1.43 0.91 -0.83
C GLY A 546 1.48 -0.23 0.19
N ILE A 547 1.52 -1.46 -0.29
CA ILE A 547 1.48 -2.67 0.54
C ILE A 547 2.77 -3.49 0.39
N VAL A 548 3.24 -4.07 1.49
CA VAL A 548 4.38 -4.99 1.53
C VAL A 548 4.11 -6.09 2.55
N SER A 549 4.61 -7.30 2.31
CA SER A 549 4.43 -8.43 3.23
C SER A 549 5.75 -8.93 3.84
N PHE A 550 5.63 -9.56 4.99
CA PHE A 550 6.68 -10.26 5.70
C PHE A 550 6.20 -11.66 6.07
N LEU A 551 6.92 -12.68 5.62
CA LEU A 551 6.60 -14.06 5.99
C LEU A 551 7.04 -14.31 7.43
N GLY A 552 6.08 -14.32 8.34
CA GLY A 552 6.30 -14.60 9.75
C GLY A 552 6.54 -16.07 10.04
N THR A 553 6.96 -16.32 11.28
CA THR A 553 7.24 -17.67 11.82
C THR A 553 6.04 -18.28 12.53
N ALA A 554 5.08 -17.45 12.96
CA ALA A 554 3.89 -17.88 13.68
C ALA A 554 2.71 -18.10 12.75
N THR A 555 1.97 -19.18 12.96
CA THR A 555 0.71 -19.47 12.24
C THR A 555 -0.40 -19.75 13.25
N PRO A 556 -1.68 -19.60 12.93
CA PRO A 556 -2.76 -20.02 13.83
C PRO A 556 -2.65 -21.51 14.20
N GLY A 557 -2.83 -21.83 15.48
CA GLY A 557 -2.89 -23.21 15.96
C GLY A 557 -4.12 -23.97 15.45
N LYS A 558 -4.00 -25.28 15.25
CA LYS A 558 -5.14 -26.15 14.93
C LYS A 558 -5.79 -26.74 16.19
N PRO A 559 -7.09 -27.08 16.19
CA PRO A 559 -7.74 -27.75 17.34
C PRO A 559 -7.16 -29.14 17.65
N VAL A 560 -6.67 -29.82 16.60
CA VAL A 560 -6.00 -31.13 16.66
C VAL A 560 -4.85 -31.12 15.67
N TYR A 561 -3.85 -31.99 15.88
CA TYR A 561 -2.81 -32.19 14.88
C TYR A 561 -3.43 -32.61 13.55
N LYS A 562 -3.15 -31.85 12.49
CA LYS A 562 -3.70 -32.11 11.17
C LYS A 562 -2.66 -31.75 10.12
N ASP A 563 -2.42 -32.70 9.21
CA ASP A 563 -1.48 -32.54 8.09
C ASP A 563 -0.10 -32.03 8.58
N VAL A 564 0.47 -32.69 9.60
CA VAL A 564 1.77 -32.30 10.18
C VAL A 564 2.91 -32.68 9.24
N TYR A 565 3.68 -31.69 8.77
CA TYR A 565 4.87 -31.91 7.94
C TYR A 565 5.94 -30.85 8.23
N ALA A 566 7.17 -31.15 7.77
CA ALA A 566 8.28 -30.22 7.80
C ALA A 566 8.68 -29.78 6.40
N TYR A 567 9.05 -28.51 6.22
CA TYR A 567 9.52 -27.95 4.95
C TYR A 567 10.62 -26.89 5.16
N PRO A 568 11.63 -26.82 4.26
CA PRO A 568 11.88 -27.74 3.17
C PRO A 568 12.28 -29.14 3.67
N ASN A 569 11.86 -30.19 2.96
CA ASN A 569 12.23 -31.57 3.28
C ASN A 569 12.35 -32.39 1.98
N PRO A 570 13.55 -32.84 1.58
CA PRO A 570 14.80 -32.72 2.31
C PRO A 570 15.38 -31.29 2.33
N VAL A 571 16.12 -30.96 3.38
CA VAL A 571 16.96 -29.77 3.46
C VAL A 571 18.21 -30.02 2.61
N ARG A 572 18.37 -29.22 1.55
CA ARG A 572 19.44 -29.40 0.56
C ARG A 572 20.77 -28.78 1.04
N PRO A 573 21.92 -29.23 0.50
CA PRO A 573 23.21 -28.60 0.79
C PRO A 573 23.18 -27.11 0.43
N GLY A 574 23.70 -26.26 1.33
CA GLY A 574 23.75 -24.81 1.17
C GLY A 574 22.45 -24.06 1.48
N TYR A 575 21.41 -24.73 2.00
CA TYR A 575 20.24 -24.04 2.54
C TYR A 575 20.60 -23.35 3.87
N GLU A 576 20.35 -22.05 3.96
CA GLU A 576 20.64 -21.22 5.16
C GLU A 576 19.36 -20.70 5.85
N GLY A 577 18.19 -21.07 5.36
CA GLY A 577 16.90 -20.65 5.93
C GLY A 577 16.44 -21.52 7.10
N THR A 578 15.26 -21.20 7.64
CA THR A 578 14.62 -21.98 8.70
C THR A 578 13.79 -23.12 8.16
N ILE A 579 13.85 -24.26 8.83
CA ILE A 579 13.00 -25.43 8.59
C ILE A 579 11.74 -25.28 9.44
N ALA A 580 10.60 -25.15 8.79
CA ALA A 580 9.30 -25.04 9.42
C ALA A 580 8.68 -26.42 9.65
N ILE A 581 8.03 -26.61 10.79
CA ILE A 581 7.24 -27.79 11.17
C ILE A 581 5.83 -27.29 11.45
N THR A 582 4.89 -27.58 10.56
CA THR A 582 3.54 -26.98 10.54
C THR A 582 2.45 -28.03 10.76
N GLY A 583 1.19 -27.58 10.85
CA GLY A 583 0.02 -28.41 11.17
C GLY A 583 -0.13 -28.69 12.67
N LEU A 584 0.56 -27.90 13.50
CA LEU A 584 0.62 -28.10 14.94
C LEU A 584 -0.61 -27.48 15.62
N ILE A 585 -0.94 -28.02 16.78
CA ILE A 585 -1.82 -27.33 17.70
C ILE A 585 -1.12 -26.12 18.33
N GLN A 586 -1.90 -25.24 18.93
CA GLN A 586 -1.43 -24.04 19.61
C GLN A 586 -0.30 -24.31 20.62
N ASN A 587 0.85 -23.70 20.40
CA ASN A 587 2.01 -23.66 21.30
C ASN A 587 2.55 -25.04 21.73
N ALA A 588 2.45 -26.04 20.84
CA ALA A 588 2.94 -27.40 21.06
C ALA A 588 4.45 -27.47 21.41
N TYR A 589 4.85 -28.44 22.22
CA TYR A 589 6.25 -28.77 22.45
C TYR A 589 6.82 -29.51 21.25
N VAL A 590 8.04 -29.13 20.83
CA VAL A 590 8.75 -29.78 19.73
C VAL A 590 10.16 -30.16 20.17
N LYS A 591 10.50 -31.44 20.04
CA LYS A 591 11.83 -32.00 20.35
C LYS A 591 12.37 -32.70 19.12
N ILE A 592 13.59 -32.36 18.73
CA ILE A 592 14.28 -32.92 17.56
C ILE A 592 15.43 -33.80 18.06
N THR A 593 15.50 -35.03 17.58
CA THR A 593 16.56 -35.98 17.90
C THR A 593 17.21 -36.53 16.64
N ASP A 594 18.43 -37.07 16.77
CA ASP A 594 18.97 -37.99 15.76
C ASP A 594 18.23 -39.34 15.80
N VAL A 595 18.57 -40.24 14.86
CA VAL A 595 18.01 -41.61 14.81
C VAL A 595 18.41 -42.49 16.01
N SER A 596 19.42 -42.09 16.78
CA SER A 596 19.85 -42.78 18.01
C SER A 596 19.08 -42.31 19.24
N GLY A 597 18.25 -41.26 19.10
CA GLY A 597 17.46 -40.66 20.19
C GLY A 597 18.21 -39.58 20.99
N ASN A 598 19.38 -39.14 20.54
CA ASN A 598 20.09 -38.03 21.19
C ASN A 598 19.39 -36.71 20.89
N MET A 599 19.19 -35.87 21.91
CA MET A 599 18.58 -34.55 21.74
C MET A 599 19.46 -33.65 20.88
N VAL A 600 18.88 -33.09 19.82
CA VAL A 600 19.56 -32.17 18.89
C VAL A 600 19.07 -30.74 19.12
N TYR A 601 17.76 -30.56 19.23
CA TYR A 601 17.13 -29.25 19.40
C TYR A 601 15.79 -29.37 20.14
N SER A 602 15.37 -28.33 20.86
CA SER A 602 14.09 -28.29 21.56
C SER A 602 13.51 -26.88 21.50
N THR A 603 12.23 -26.77 21.16
CA THR A 603 11.52 -25.49 21.05
C THR A 603 10.03 -25.64 21.34
N ARG A 604 9.29 -24.53 21.29
CA ARG A 604 7.82 -24.52 21.25
C ARG A 604 7.37 -24.02 19.88
N ALA A 605 6.18 -24.45 19.46
CA ALA A 605 5.51 -23.85 18.33
C ALA A 605 5.12 -22.40 18.67
N GLU A 606 5.25 -21.53 17.68
CA GLU A 606 4.72 -20.18 17.65
C GLU A 606 3.31 -20.26 17.05
N GLY A 607 2.33 -20.51 17.91
CA GLY A 607 1.01 -20.94 17.46
C GLY A 607 1.03 -22.36 16.88
N GLY A 608 0.66 -22.52 15.62
CA GLY A 608 0.56 -23.79 14.90
C GLY A 608 1.82 -24.23 14.13
N GLN A 609 2.93 -23.52 14.28
CA GLN A 609 4.18 -23.81 13.58
C GLN A 609 5.38 -23.67 14.49
N ALA A 610 6.34 -24.59 14.40
CA ALA A 610 7.67 -24.45 15.02
C ALA A 610 8.72 -24.24 13.93
N VAL A 611 9.78 -23.49 14.24
CA VAL A 611 10.91 -23.26 13.33
C VAL A 611 12.22 -23.76 13.92
N TRP A 612 13.09 -24.26 13.05
CA TRP A 612 14.42 -24.76 13.40
C TRP A 612 15.45 -24.31 12.37
N ASP A 613 16.57 -23.75 12.80
CA ASP A 613 17.63 -23.23 11.92
C ASP A 613 18.63 -24.30 11.43
N GLY A 614 18.33 -25.58 11.67
CA GLY A 614 19.20 -26.69 11.30
C GLY A 614 20.47 -26.78 12.14
N LYS A 615 20.50 -26.17 13.32
CA LYS A 615 21.64 -26.24 14.25
C LYS A 615 21.29 -27.00 15.54
N THR A 616 22.31 -27.51 16.19
CA THR A 616 22.18 -28.11 17.54
C THR A 616 21.88 -27.02 18.58
N MET A 617 21.51 -27.41 19.80
CA MET A 617 21.40 -26.50 20.95
C MET A 617 22.69 -25.70 21.26
N HIS A 618 23.83 -26.11 20.70
CA HIS A 618 25.12 -25.41 20.84
C HIS A 618 25.42 -24.45 19.69
N GLY A 619 24.56 -24.37 18.67
CA GLY A 619 24.73 -23.50 17.50
C GLY A 619 25.54 -24.12 16.36
N ASP A 620 25.91 -25.40 16.44
CA ASP A 620 26.61 -26.09 15.36
C ASP A 620 25.63 -26.62 14.30
N LYS A 621 25.94 -26.47 13.01
CA LYS A 621 25.15 -27.08 11.93
C LYS A 621 25.15 -28.60 12.07
N VAL A 622 23.96 -29.19 12.00
CA VAL A 622 23.80 -30.64 12.07
C VAL A 622 24.39 -31.36 10.86
N ASP A 623 24.75 -32.63 11.02
CA ASP A 623 25.31 -33.45 9.94
C ASP A 623 24.23 -34.02 9.01
N THR A 624 24.64 -34.53 7.85
CA THR A 624 23.76 -35.25 6.93
C THR A 624 23.10 -36.42 7.65
N GLY A 625 21.77 -36.49 7.64
CA GLY A 625 21.04 -37.53 8.35
C GLY A 625 19.54 -37.30 8.41
N VAL A 626 18.85 -38.30 8.97
CA VAL A 626 17.43 -38.20 9.31
C VAL A 626 17.31 -37.77 10.76
N TYR A 627 16.49 -36.75 11.00
CA TYR A 627 16.16 -36.23 12.33
C TYR A 627 14.70 -36.53 12.62
N LEU A 628 14.41 -37.05 13.82
CA LEU A 628 13.05 -37.34 14.27
C LEU A 628 12.53 -36.13 15.06
N VAL A 629 11.30 -35.73 14.78
CA VAL A 629 10.64 -34.60 15.42
C VAL A 629 9.48 -35.14 16.24
N PHE A 630 9.61 -35.08 17.56
CA PHE A 630 8.58 -35.46 18.51
C PHE A 630 7.80 -34.23 18.94
N ILE A 631 6.47 -34.32 18.88
CA ILE A 631 5.56 -33.21 19.11
C ILE A 631 4.55 -33.64 20.17
N SER A 632 4.28 -32.77 21.15
CA SER A 632 3.21 -32.98 22.13
C SER A 632 2.48 -31.69 22.47
N ASP A 633 1.24 -31.82 22.89
CA ASP A 633 0.45 -30.72 23.42
C ASP A 633 0.90 -30.31 24.82
N ASN A 634 0.24 -29.30 25.39
CA ASN A 634 0.56 -28.79 26.72
C ASN A 634 0.26 -29.81 27.84
N THR A 635 -0.66 -30.75 27.60
CA THR A 635 -1.09 -31.79 28.54
C THR A 635 -0.40 -33.14 28.29
N ALA A 636 0.36 -33.26 27.21
CA ALA A 636 0.91 -34.51 26.66
C ALA A 636 -0.13 -35.58 26.30
N GLU A 637 -1.39 -35.21 26.08
CA GLU A 637 -2.47 -36.11 25.67
C GLU A 637 -2.45 -36.39 24.17
N GLN A 638 -2.19 -35.36 23.36
CA GLN A 638 -1.97 -35.50 21.93
C GLN A 638 -0.47 -35.54 21.64
N THR A 639 -0.05 -36.49 20.80
CA THR A 639 1.34 -36.59 20.33
C THR A 639 1.40 -36.84 18.84
N MET A 640 2.49 -36.37 18.21
CA MET A 640 2.77 -36.61 16.80
C MET A 640 4.27 -36.79 16.58
N VAL A 641 4.62 -37.51 15.51
CA VAL A 641 6.02 -37.65 15.07
C VAL A 641 6.11 -37.35 13.59
N THR A 642 7.09 -36.54 13.21
CA THR A 642 7.51 -36.36 11.82
C THR A 642 9.02 -36.52 11.68
N LYS A 643 9.56 -36.38 10.47
CA LYS A 643 11.00 -36.56 10.20
C LYS A 643 11.50 -35.55 9.18
N ILE A 644 12.75 -35.12 9.37
CA ILE A 644 13.45 -34.18 8.49
C ILE A 644 14.70 -34.88 7.95
N MET A 645 14.89 -34.85 6.64
CA MET A 645 16.14 -35.29 6.02
C MET A 645 17.02 -34.07 5.75
N VAL A 646 18.26 -34.06 6.25
CA VAL A 646 19.24 -32.99 6.01
C VAL A 646 20.40 -33.53 5.17
N PHE A 647 20.81 -32.76 4.17
CA PHE A 647 22.04 -32.98 3.41
C PHE A 647 22.97 -31.78 3.60
N LYS A 648 24.19 -32.06 4.04
CA LYS A 648 25.27 -31.09 4.25
C LYS A 648 26.16 -30.97 3.03
#